data_AF-A0A7V3T5P9-F1
#
_entry.id   AF-A0A7V3T5P9-F1
#
_cell.length_a   1.000
_cell.length_b   1.000
_cell.length_c   1.000
_cell.angle_alpha   90.00
_cell.angle_beta   90.00
_cell.angle_gamma   90.00
#
_symmetry.space_group_name_H-M   'P 1'
#
loop_
_entity.id
_entity.type
_entity.pdbx_description
1 polymer ?
#
loop_
_entity_poly.entity_id
_entity_poly.type
_entity_poly.pdbx_seq_one_letter_code
_entity_poly.pdbx_strand_id
1 'polypeptide(L)'
;MILPRKTRVAGSLCRVALAVALLWCRGAEQSAAATVQPRYYAHPAVHDSHGVIAPWYRGLNGQCDWRVRIAAETLKRYPWTSRTNAIAAYPAYVFSGFWQISSNGLITPRNPGDWGNGDLSQRATSLLNGLVDYYRYSGDPAAIAHITYMADYLVDHCQTPPDHPWPGLFVSVPVKGKAFFKADPAGMIQLDLVASTGLGLLRAYQLTGNTRWLEAARRWGDLLAQRCNLDPAADPWPRYANPETAPWKDNKLTGGVTMILAFLEELIRLGHTGEQGRLLAARDAGQRYLREKLLSAWAINDTWGRYFWDWVNDCQNCLTTPDAATYLLNHPAQFPNWRQDARNVLTVFLNRTSVAANSGGDVYSGAWAYPESSGCCGRSLWYAPLCVAPAMAQYAVLADDPWMRELAWRQMVLATYDGHDDGRTEDNIDGGIIVNADWFNIAHPLALRFVLAAIGWLPEELGANRENHIVRASAVVKSVVYADGRVEYTTFDAPAPTTEVLRLAFVPKQVLADGRPLRRRRDLQANGYTVKRLPNGDAIVAIRHDGARHVVVTGNDPQRVLSADALQFQGPWQPADTPLGTVRQTDSARASVSATFEGNQVRLLGSVGPEGGLADVYLDGEKQAVPVDCWNPAPRHQQVLYYRNGLAQGLHTLRLVARGMGNPLAGGARVWVHSVQYSAADGVANFPSGTGPRQPQRMIFGYTGRTDYRDTSGHTWRPATEFVTRGLPLQDTVAAFWWTNPAPDQITGTPDPELYRYGVHHRDFWVNLTVGPGRYYARLKFAATRGLDTRRNCFDIRINGRRVVERLDVAATAGGPNRAVDLVFNDLAPSNGIIEIRFTAARTMAGDKLVRGEAFVQALEIGPGHGGPGARPVSAPAPPPEGNLLLNPGFEETSAGLVGGAGTVAPLADWTVEFLGPAQSYAWQEADYARHPDWGLPQFHAGKGALRTHTDTAGHTRIYQDVEVQPGRAYVASVWVRAADLRGKGFGQSPKDSAGLVIWELDSAGQVVRQHDKAELKTAGPYTRLERTFTTTARTAQVRFILDTRIHCPYTEGHVTYDECELRLKDRP
;
A
#
# COMPACT_ATOMS: atom_id res chain seq x y z
N MET A 1 29.16 -9.49 11.63
CA MET A 1 29.19 -10.95 11.45
C MET A 1 29.91 -11.54 12.67
N ILE A 2 29.19 -12.04 13.68
CA ILE A 2 29.59 -12.93 14.80
C ILE A 2 28.26 -13.36 15.46
N LEU A 3 27.92 -14.65 15.39
CA LEU A 3 26.76 -15.27 16.04
C LEU A 3 27.00 -15.49 17.55
N PRO A 4 25.92 -15.57 18.37
CA PRO A 4 25.93 -16.47 19.52
C PRO A 4 24.77 -17.48 19.53
N ARG A 5 25.19 -18.75 19.47
CA ARG A 5 24.78 -19.92 20.30
C ARG A 5 23.29 -20.15 20.61
N LYS A 6 22.80 -21.28 20.07
CA LYS A 6 21.66 -22.08 20.53
C LYS A 6 21.92 -22.68 21.92
N THR A 7 20.88 -22.73 22.76
CA THR A 7 20.78 -23.64 23.91
C THR A 7 19.55 -24.54 23.76
N ARG A 8 19.77 -25.82 24.04
CA ARG A 8 18.86 -26.96 23.91
C ARG A 8 17.81 -26.98 25.03
N VAL A 9 16.60 -27.43 24.72
CA VAL A 9 15.81 -28.31 25.61
C VAL A 9 15.21 -29.41 24.75
N ALA A 10 15.35 -30.65 25.20
CA ALA A 10 14.91 -31.87 24.53
C ALA A 10 13.95 -32.66 25.44
N GLY A 11 13.03 -33.39 24.78
CA GLY A 11 12.27 -34.53 25.31
C GLY A 11 10.88 -34.19 25.84
N SER A 12 9.80 -34.93 25.56
CA SER A 12 9.61 -36.18 24.80
C SER A 12 8.10 -36.51 24.76
N LEU A 13 7.62 -37.09 23.64
CA LEU A 13 6.60 -38.17 23.49
C LEU A 13 5.18 -37.94 24.11
N CYS A 14 4.02 -38.29 23.53
CA CYS A 14 3.64 -39.16 22.41
C CYS A 14 2.11 -39.00 22.13
N ARG A 15 1.71 -39.08 20.85
CA ARG A 15 0.46 -39.66 20.28
C ARG A 15 -0.93 -39.32 20.86
N VAL A 16 -1.78 -38.69 20.03
CA VAL A 16 -3.00 -39.31 19.45
C VAL A 16 -3.21 -38.74 18.03
N ALA A 17 -3.36 -39.64 17.06
CA ALA A 17 -3.64 -39.38 15.66
C ALA A 17 -5.13 -39.60 15.34
N LEU A 18 -5.53 -39.19 14.12
CA LEU A 18 -6.83 -39.33 13.44
C LEU A 18 -7.85 -38.20 13.66
N ALA A 19 -7.90 -37.24 12.72
CA ALA A 19 -9.13 -36.69 12.11
C ALA A 19 -8.91 -35.48 11.14
N VAL A 20 -7.77 -35.35 10.42
CA VAL A 20 -7.55 -34.21 9.48
C VAL A 20 -6.96 -34.64 8.13
N ALA A 21 -7.46 -35.71 7.53
CA ALA A 21 -6.97 -36.21 6.24
C ALA A 21 -7.97 -36.06 5.07
N LEU A 22 -8.83 -35.02 5.09
CA LEU A 22 -9.85 -34.82 4.04
C LEU A 22 -9.99 -33.40 3.48
N LEU A 23 -9.08 -32.49 3.79
CA LEU A 23 -8.92 -31.27 3.01
C LEU A 23 -7.43 -31.10 2.76
N TRP A 24 -7.01 -31.21 1.51
CA TRP A 24 -5.85 -30.55 0.87
C TRP A 24 -5.62 -31.22 -0.49
N CYS A 25 -6.58 -31.03 -1.38
CA CYS A 25 -6.40 -31.17 -2.82
C CYS A 25 -7.21 -30.02 -3.46
N ARG A 26 -6.79 -28.78 -3.22
CA ARG A 26 -7.07 -27.72 -4.18
C ARG A 26 -5.89 -27.69 -5.13
N GLY A 27 -6.11 -28.21 -6.33
CA GLY A 27 -5.22 -27.97 -7.46
C GLY A 27 -5.05 -26.46 -7.64
N ALA A 28 -3.98 -26.07 -8.33
CA ALA A 28 -3.74 -24.69 -8.74
C ALA A 28 -5.00 -24.14 -9.43
N GLU A 29 -5.81 -23.38 -8.69
CA GLU A 29 -6.93 -22.64 -9.24
C GLU A 29 -6.30 -21.61 -10.19
N GLN A 30 -6.58 -21.75 -11.49
CA GLN A 30 -6.48 -20.64 -12.43
C GLN A 30 -7.17 -19.46 -11.76
N SER A 31 -6.41 -18.40 -11.44
CA SER A 31 -6.93 -17.28 -10.64
C SER A 31 -8.26 -16.79 -11.23
N ALA A 32 -9.31 -16.86 -10.41
CA ALA A 32 -10.59 -16.24 -10.73
C ALA A 32 -10.44 -14.71 -10.66
N ALA A 33 -11.32 -13.99 -11.38
CA ALA A 33 -11.37 -12.53 -11.33
C ALA A 33 -11.45 -12.02 -9.89
N ALA A 34 -10.51 -11.14 -9.53
CA ALA A 34 -10.29 -10.59 -8.18
C ALA A 34 -10.14 -11.69 -7.11
N THR A 35 -8.90 -11.92 -6.69
CA THR A 35 -8.55 -13.00 -5.76
C THR A 35 -9.35 -12.86 -4.45
N VAL A 36 -10.16 -13.87 -4.14
CA VAL A 36 -10.90 -13.97 -2.87
C VAL A 36 -10.09 -14.83 -1.91
N GLN A 37 -9.83 -14.30 -0.71
CA GLN A 37 -9.11 -15.00 0.34
C GLN A 37 -10.02 -15.22 1.56
N PRO A 38 -9.77 -16.25 2.39
CA PRO A 38 -10.54 -16.47 3.62
C PRO A 38 -10.28 -15.39 4.69
N ARG A 39 -9.13 -14.70 4.62
CA ARG A 39 -8.74 -13.60 5.49
C ARG A 39 -7.94 -12.57 4.70
N TYR A 40 -7.88 -11.36 5.22
CA TYR A 40 -6.96 -10.32 4.77
C TYR A 40 -6.26 -9.74 5.98
N TYR A 41 -4.92 -9.69 5.94
CA TYR A 41 -4.11 -9.20 7.05
C TYR A 41 -4.55 -9.83 8.37
N ALA A 42 -4.98 -9.06 9.38
CA ALA A 42 -5.35 -9.56 10.71
C ALA A 42 -6.74 -10.23 10.79
N HIS A 43 -7.67 -9.95 9.87
CA HIS A 43 -9.09 -10.30 10.04
C HIS A 43 -9.65 -11.23 8.96
N PRO A 44 -10.66 -12.06 9.30
CA PRO A 44 -11.43 -12.82 8.30
C PRO A 44 -12.04 -11.91 7.24
N ALA A 45 -12.03 -12.35 5.98
CA ALA A 45 -12.59 -11.58 4.89
C ALA A 45 -14.10 -11.40 5.05
N VAL A 46 -14.60 -10.20 4.81
CA VAL A 46 -16.04 -9.88 4.80
C VAL A 46 -16.36 -9.24 3.46
N HIS A 47 -17.46 -9.66 2.84
CA HIS A 47 -17.87 -9.20 1.52
C HIS A 47 -19.27 -8.64 1.55
N ASP A 48 -19.55 -7.73 0.62
CA ASP A 48 -20.90 -7.34 0.28
C ASP A 48 -21.60 -8.44 -0.55
N SER A 49 -22.88 -8.23 -0.88
CA SER A 49 -23.66 -9.19 -1.67
C SER A 49 -23.15 -9.43 -3.10
N HIS A 50 -22.16 -8.66 -3.56
CA HIS A 50 -21.53 -8.76 -4.87
C HIS A 50 -20.08 -9.28 -4.80
N GLY A 51 -19.63 -9.73 -3.63
CA GLY A 51 -18.28 -10.26 -3.43
C GLY A 51 -17.19 -9.18 -3.30
N VAL A 52 -17.57 -7.91 -3.16
CA VAL A 52 -16.62 -6.80 -2.95
C VAL A 52 -16.27 -6.71 -1.47
N ILE A 53 -15.01 -6.39 -1.16
CA ILE A 53 -14.54 -6.21 0.21
C ILE A 53 -15.44 -5.22 0.98
N ALA A 54 -15.85 -5.61 2.18
CA ALA A 54 -16.68 -4.82 3.09
C ALA A 54 -15.99 -4.71 4.47
N PRO A 55 -16.41 -3.81 5.37
CA PRO A 55 -15.79 -3.69 6.68
C PRO A 55 -15.96 -4.96 7.53
N TRP A 56 -14.87 -5.41 8.15
CA TRP A 56 -14.92 -6.49 9.15
C TRP A 56 -15.43 -5.98 10.50
N TYR A 57 -15.10 -4.72 10.82
CA TYR A 57 -15.45 -4.09 12.08
C TYR A 57 -16.93 -3.71 12.12
N ARG A 58 -17.61 -4.05 13.23
CA ARG A 58 -19.07 -3.91 13.38
C ARG A 58 -19.50 -2.75 14.28
N GLY A 59 -18.57 -2.06 14.93
CA GLY A 59 -18.90 -0.90 15.75
C GLY A 59 -19.48 0.23 14.89
N LEU A 60 -20.45 0.97 15.46
CA LEU A 60 -21.20 2.00 14.73
C LEU A 60 -20.30 3.10 14.15
N ASN A 61 -19.21 3.44 14.83
CA ASN A 61 -18.19 4.40 14.37
C ASN A 61 -17.43 3.95 13.12
N GLY A 62 -17.50 2.67 12.73
CA GLY A 62 -16.87 2.16 11.52
C GLY A 62 -15.36 1.93 11.64
N GLN A 63 -14.84 1.17 10.67
CA GLN A 63 -13.48 0.59 10.73
C GLN A 63 -12.36 1.63 10.65
N CYS A 64 -12.52 2.69 9.85
CA CYS A 64 -11.50 3.72 9.71
C CYS A 64 -11.34 4.55 10.99
N ASP A 65 -12.44 4.94 11.63
CA ASP A 65 -12.40 5.62 12.92
C ASP A 65 -11.80 4.73 14.02
N TRP A 66 -12.20 3.46 14.08
CA TRP A 66 -11.58 2.48 14.96
C TRP A 66 -10.05 2.45 14.76
N ARG A 67 -9.58 2.44 13.51
CA ARG A 67 -8.14 2.38 13.20
C ARG A 67 -7.38 3.65 13.61
N VAL A 68 -8.01 4.82 13.48
CA VAL A 68 -7.49 6.11 13.98
C VAL A 68 -7.31 6.05 15.50
N ARG A 69 -8.33 5.59 16.23
CA ARG A 69 -8.26 5.45 17.68
C ARG A 69 -7.14 4.51 18.10
N ILE A 70 -7.02 3.32 17.49
CA ILE A 70 -5.95 2.37 17.79
C ILE A 70 -4.56 2.99 17.57
N ALA A 71 -4.35 3.72 16.46
CA ALA A 71 -3.07 4.39 16.21
C ALA A 71 -2.71 5.41 17.30
N ALA A 72 -3.68 6.27 17.68
CA ALA A 72 -3.48 7.28 18.71
C ALA A 72 -3.27 6.66 20.10
N GLU A 73 -4.02 5.61 20.45
CA GLU A 73 -3.86 4.90 21.71
C GLU A 73 -2.50 4.18 21.80
N THR A 74 -1.99 3.58 20.72
CA THR A 74 -0.65 2.98 20.73
C THR A 74 0.44 4.01 20.97
N LEU A 75 0.35 5.20 20.35
CA LEU A 75 1.30 6.31 20.60
C LEU A 75 1.28 6.74 22.07
N LYS A 76 0.11 6.91 22.67
CA LYS A 76 -0.08 7.33 24.08
C LYS A 76 0.45 6.32 25.10
N ARG A 77 0.58 5.04 24.72
CA ARG A 77 1.07 3.95 25.58
C ARG A 77 2.58 3.73 25.51
N TYR A 78 3.27 4.39 24.59
CA TYR A 78 4.67 4.10 24.31
C TYR A 78 5.56 4.40 25.53
N PRO A 79 6.50 3.51 25.92
CA PRO A 79 7.35 3.72 27.08
C PRO A 79 8.20 4.98 26.98
N TRP A 80 8.41 5.64 28.12
CA TRP A 80 9.25 6.84 28.21
C TRP A 80 10.72 6.50 28.42
N THR A 81 11.59 7.32 27.83
CA THR A 81 13.01 7.38 28.19
C THR A 81 13.22 8.20 29.47
N SER A 82 14.43 8.12 30.01
CA SER A 82 14.93 8.99 31.08
C SER A 82 16.11 9.82 30.58
N ARG A 83 16.46 10.88 31.32
CA ARG A 83 17.70 11.64 31.03
C ARG A 83 18.99 10.85 31.28
N THR A 84 18.89 9.63 31.80
CA THR A 84 20.04 8.74 31.99
C THR A 84 20.26 7.79 30.81
N ASN A 85 19.21 7.47 30.04
CA ASN A 85 19.29 6.56 28.90
C ASN A 85 19.06 7.23 27.53
N ALA A 86 18.68 8.51 27.52
CA ALA A 86 18.52 9.33 26.32
C ALA A 86 18.86 10.81 26.61
N ILE A 87 19.04 11.61 25.55
CA ILE A 87 19.34 13.05 25.66
C ILE A 87 18.19 13.85 26.29
N ALA A 88 16.96 13.36 26.17
CA ALA A 88 15.77 13.94 26.77
C ALA A 88 14.78 12.83 27.18
N ALA A 89 13.90 13.15 28.14
CA ALA A 89 12.83 12.25 28.56
C ALA A 89 11.60 12.46 27.68
N TYR A 90 11.41 11.56 26.72
CA TYR A 90 10.27 11.52 25.80
C TYR A 90 9.79 10.07 25.61
N PRO A 91 8.60 9.83 25.05
CA PRO A 91 8.26 8.51 24.54
C PRO A 91 9.35 8.00 23.59
N ALA A 92 9.80 6.76 23.77
CA ALA A 92 10.97 6.23 23.09
C ALA A 92 10.83 6.19 21.55
N TYR A 93 9.61 6.24 21.01
CA TYR A 93 9.37 6.33 19.57
C TYR A 93 9.88 7.65 18.95
N VAL A 94 10.07 8.70 19.76
CA VAL A 94 10.66 9.97 19.29
C VAL A 94 12.08 9.70 18.77
N PHE A 95 12.84 8.89 19.50
CA PHE A 95 14.22 8.54 19.20
C PHE A 95 14.35 7.38 18.21
N SER A 96 13.59 6.29 18.41
CA SER A 96 13.71 5.08 17.61
C SER A 96 12.40 4.69 16.94
N GLY A 97 12.46 4.44 15.63
CA GLY A 97 11.38 3.83 14.86
C GLY A 97 11.28 2.32 15.06
N PHE A 98 12.28 1.69 15.70
CA PHE A 98 12.29 0.25 15.94
C PHE A 98 11.51 -0.11 17.20
N TRP A 99 10.62 -1.07 17.07
CA TRP A 99 9.71 -1.46 18.14
C TRP A 99 9.41 -2.95 18.14
N GLN A 100 8.78 -3.43 19.20
CA GLN A 100 8.12 -4.73 19.31
C GLN A 100 6.86 -4.55 20.14
N ILE A 101 5.88 -5.41 19.91
CA ILE A 101 4.65 -5.46 20.68
C ILE A 101 4.25 -6.91 20.93
N SER A 102 3.98 -7.25 22.19
CA SER A 102 3.50 -8.58 22.57
C SER A 102 1.99 -8.72 22.34
N SER A 103 1.47 -9.93 22.46
CA SER A 103 0.03 -10.25 22.36
C SER A 103 -0.85 -9.63 23.46
N ASN A 104 -0.26 -9.13 24.55
CA ASN A 104 -0.98 -8.37 25.58
C ASN A 104 -0.81 -6.84 25.42
N GLY A 105 -0.25 -6.39 24.29
CA GLY A 105 -0.09 -4.96 23.98
C GLY A 105 1.08 -4.25 24.68
N LEU A 106 2.01 -4.99 25.30
CA LEU A 106 3.22 -4.39 25.88
C LEU A 106 4.20 -4.01 24.76
N ILE A 107 4.50 -2.72 24.69
CA ILE A 107 5.44 -2.16 23.71
C ILE A 107 6.85 -2.21 24.27
N THR A 108 7.79 -2.73 23.49
CA THR A 108 9.23 -2.73 23.82
C THR A 108 10.00 -1.95 22.75
N PRO A 109 10.55 -0.77 23.09
CA PRO A 109 11.39 -0.01 22.17
C PRO A 109 12.67 -0.79 21.86
N ARG A 110 13.13 -0.74 20.60
CA ARG A 110 14.37 -1.37 20.17
C ARG A 110 15.37 -0.32 19.69
N ASN A 111 16.66 -0.61 19.85
CA ASN A 111 17.72 0.23 19.30
C ASN A 111 17.86 -0.08 17.80
N PRO A 112 17.74 0.92 16.90
CA PRO A 112 17.79 0.69 15.46
C PRO A 112 19.22 0.59 14.92
N GLY A 113 20.24 0.79 15.76
CA GLY A 113 21.62 0.99 15.33
C GLY A 113 21.80 2.31 14.57
N ASP A 114 23.00 2.53 14.04
CA ASP A 114 23.32 3.79 13.37
C ASP A 114 22.51 3.95 12.07
N TRP A 115 22.50 2.92 11.21
CA TRP A 115 21.78 2.97 9.93
C TRP A 115 20.27 3.14 10.11
N GLY A 116 19.65 2.36 10.99
CA GLY A 116 18.19 2.41 11.21
C GLY A 116 17.69 3.74 11.78
N ASN A 117 18.58 4.60 12.28
CA ASN A 117 18.25 5.95 12.71
C ASN A 117 17.77 6.85 11.54
N GLY A 118 17.99 6.43 10.28
CA GLY A 118 17.60 7.19 9.10
C GLY A 118 16.10 7.48 8.95
N ASP A 119 15.23 6.68 9.59
CA ASP A 119 13.76 6.89 9.57
C ASP A 119 13.30 8.16 10.32
N LEU A 120 14.18 8.86 11.05
CA LEU A 120 13.81 10.02 11.88
C LEU A 120 12.88 11.02 11.15
N SER A 121 13.26 11.48 9.96
CA SER A 121 12.46 12.49 9.23
C SER A 121 11.13 11.94 8.74
N GLN A 122 11.09 10.71 8.21
CA GLN A 122 9.83 10.12 7.74
C GLN A 122 8.85 9.91 8.90
N ARG A 123 9.35 9.44 10.05
CA ARG A 123 8.58 9.30 11.29
C ARG A 123 8.09 10.65 11.82
N ALA A 124 8.97 11.65 11.86
CA ALA A 124 8.62 13.01 12.27
C ALA A 124 7.54 13.61 11.36
N THR A 125 7.67 13.47 10.04
CA THR A 125 6.71 13.94 9.05
C THR A 125 5.32 13.33 9.29
N SER A 126 5.24 12.00 9.45
CA SER A 126 3.98 11.31 9.72
C SER A 126 3.33 11.76 11.02
N LEU A 127 4.13 11.88 12.09
CA LEU A 127 3.65 12.28 13.41
C LEU A 127 3.14 13.72 13.44
N LEU A 128 3.94 14.68 12.99
CA LEU A 128 3.58 16.11 13.05
C LEU A 128 2.31 16.38 12.22
N ASN A 129 2.23 15.83 11.01
CA ASN A 129 1.04 15.99 10.17
C ASN A 129 -0.18 15.25 10.75
N GLY A 130 -0.01 13.96 11.08
CA GLY A 130 -1.10 13.12 11.57
C GLY A 130 -1.68 13.60 12.91
N LEU A 131 -0.85 14.09 13.83
CA LEU A 131 -1.30 14.56 15.15
C LEU A 131 -2.03 15.91 15.07
N VAL A 132 -1.63 16.80 14.15
CA VAL A 132 -2.39 18.05 13.91
C VAL A 132 -3.80 17.72 13.40
N ASP A 133 -3.91 16.79 12.46
CA ASP A 133 -5.20 16.33 11.94
C ASP A 133 -5.99 15.55 13.00
N TYR A 134 -5.33 14.76 13.84
CA TYR A 134 -5.97 14.02 14.92
C TYR A 134 -6.52 14.97 16.01
N TYR A 135 -5.81 16.05 16.36
CA TYR A 135 -6.34 17.05 17.30
C TYR A 135 -7.61 17.70 16.74
N ARG A 136 -7.58 18.13 15.47
CA ARG A 136 -8.76 18.65 14.78
C ARG A 136 -9.92 17.66 14.86
N TYR A 137 -9.66 16.39 14.54
CA TYR A 137 -10.67 15.34 14.47
C TYR A 137 -11.26 14.99 15.84
N SER A 138 -10.42 14.77 16.86
CA SER A 138 -10.83 14.18 18.15
C SER A 138 -11.02 15.19 19.27
N GLY A 139 -10.36 16.36 19.20
CA GLY A 139 -10.25 17.29 20.33
C GLY A 139 -9.35 16.79 21.47
N ASP A 140 -8.57 15.71 21.26
CA ASP A 140 -7.67 15.12 22.24
C ASP A 140 -6.32 15.88 22.28
N PRO A 141 -6.04 16.64 23.36
CA PRO A 141 -4.86 17.48 23.44
C PRO A 141 -3.57 16.69 23.66
N ALA A 142 -3.62 15.38 23.91
CA ALA A 142 -2.42 14.52 23.89
C ALA A 142 -1.70 14.62 22.54
N ALA A 143 -2.44 14.90 21.46
CA ALA A 143 -1.85 15.18 20.16
C ALA A 143 -0.81 16.32 20.20
N ILE A 144 -1.14 17.41 20.90
CA ILE A 144 -0.27 18.59 21.07
C ILE A 144 0.95 18.22 21.90
N ALA A 145 0.76 17.45 22.97
CA ALA A 145 1.87 16.97 23.80
C ALA A 145 2.87 16.16 22.96
N HIS A 146 2.37 15.22 22.16
CA HIS A 146 3.20 14.37 21.30
C HIS A 146 3.88 15.16 20.16
N ILE A 147 3.22 16.20 19.62
CA ILE A 147 3.83 17.16 18.70
C ILE A 147 5.00 17.88 19.37
N THR A 148 4.81 18.37 20.60
CA THR A 148 5.86 19.06 21.36
C THR A 148 7.09 18.19 21.55
N TYR A 149 6.92 16.92 21.94
CA TYR A 149 8.05 15.99 22.13
C TYR A 149 8.90 15.85 20.87
N MET A 150 8.25 15.65 19.72
CA MET A 150 8.94 15.48 18.45
C MET A 150 9.55 16.80 17.97
N ALA A 151 8.77 17.89 17.94
CA ALA A 151 9.24 19.18 17.44
C ALA A 151 10.42 19.74 18.24
N ASP A 152 10.38 19.63 19.59
CA ASP A 152 11.49 20.07 20.43
C ASP A 152 12.73 19.19 20.24
N TYR A 153 12.57 17.86 20.08
CA TYR A 153 13.72 16.99 19.78
C TYR A 153 14.42 17.39 18.46
N LEU A 154 13.63 17.66 17.40
CA LEU A 154 14.16 18.05 16.10
C LEU A 154 14.92 19.39 16.17
N VAL A 155 14.33 20.39 16.83
CA VAL A 155 14.92 21.73 16.93
C VAL A 155 16.09 21.75 17.90
N ASP A 156 16.06 21.02 19.02
CA ASP A 156 17.10 21.15 20.04
C ASP A 156 18.28 20.19 19.82
N HIS A 157 18.05 19.09 19.11
CA HIS A 157 19.02 17.99 19.07
C HIS A 157 19.32 17.45 17.67
N CYS A 158 18.63 17.89 16.61
CA CYS A 158 18.81 17.36 15.26
C CYS A 158 19.31 18.37 14.22
N GLN A 159 19.86 19.51 14.64
CA GLN A 159 20.39 20.53 13.74
C GLN A 159 21.90 20.41 13.55
N THR A 160 22.37 20.74 12.34
CA THR A 160 23.80 20.90 12.03
C THR A 160 24.42 22.08 12.81
N PRO A 161 25.72 22.02 13.14
CA PRO A 161 26.41 23.08 13.86
C PRO A 161 26.66 24.33 12.98
N PRO A 162 27.01 25.50 13.58
CA PRO A 162 27.20 26.75 12.86
C PRO A 162 28.32 26.76 11.79
N ASP A 163 29.32 25.88 11.92
CA ASP A 163 30.45 25.72 11.02
C ASP A 163 30.18 24.73 9.87
N HIS A 164 29.03 24.06 9.87
CA HIS A 164 28.62 23.17 8.78
C HIS A 164 28.28 23.98 7.50
N PRO A 165 28.56 23.47 6.28
CA PRO A 165 28.20 24.15 5.01
C PRO A 165 26.71 24.49 4.85
N TRP A 166 25.86 23.81 5.63
CA TRP A 166 24.44 24.07 5.79
C TRP A 166 24.16 24.32 7.28
N PRO A 167 24.37 25.53 7.81
CA PRO A 167 24.37 25.77 9.26
C PRO A 167 22.96 25.85 9.85
N GLY A 168 22.69 25.08 10.91
CA GLY A 168 21.37 25.01 11.54
C GLY A 168 20.29 24.33 10.68
N LEU A 169 20.68 23.53 9.69
CA LEU A 169 19.77 22.69 8.92
C LEU A 169 19.44 21.41 9.69
N PHE A 170 18.24 20.90 9.54
CA PHE A 170 17.84 19.59 10.07
C PHE A 170 18.64 18.44 9.42
N VAL A 171 19.28 17.62 10.25
CA VAL A 171 19.90 16.36 9.84
C VAL A 171 18.80 15.31 9.64
N SER A 172 18.25 15.27 8.42
CA SER A 172 17.03 14.50 8.14
C SER A 172 17.20 12.99 8.16
N VAL A 173 18.42 12.47 7.93
CA VAL A 173 18.71 11.03 7.91
C VAL A 173 20.01 10.74 8.71
N PRO A 174 19.94 10.74 10.05
CA PRO A 174 21.12 10.70 10.93
C PRO A 174 21.77 9.30 11.07
N VAL A 175 22.14 8.67 9.94
CA VAL A 175 22.64 7.28 9.85
C VAL A 175 24.00 6.98 10.51
N LYS A 176 24.67 7.99 11.08
CA LYS A 176 25.98 7.86 11.73
C LYS A 176 25.95 8.08 13.25
N GLY A 177 24.79 8.44 13.80
CA GLY A 177 24.62 8.77 15.22
C GLY A 177 23.82 7.72 15.99
N LYS A 178 23.89 7.80 17.33
CA LYS A 178 23.10 6.96 18.23
C LYS A 178 21.67 7.50 18.35
N ALA A 179 20.66 6.69 18.06
CA ALA A 179 19.23 7.08 17.99
C ALA A 179 18.68 7.84 19.20
N PHE A 180 19.19 7.59 20.41
CA PHE A 180 18.71 8.21 21.66
C PHE A 180 19.42 9.51 22.05
N PHE A 181 20.31 10.01 21.20
CA PHE A 181 21.18 11.14 21.49
C PHE A 181 21.05 12.26 20.44
N LYS A 182 21.95 13.25 20.53
CA LYS A 182 22.05 14.31 19.53
C LYS A 182 22.35 13.70 18.16
N ALA A 183 21.70 14.20 17.12
CA ALA A 183 21.97 13.75 15.76
C ALA A 183 23.42 14.05 15.38
N ASP A 184 24.05 13.09 14.70
CA ASP A 184 25.39 13.29 14.17
C ASP A 184 25.29 14.12 12.87
N PRO A 185 25.91 15.32 12.80
CA PRO A 185 25.87 16.15 11.60
C PRO A 185 26.54 15.52 10.38
N ALA A 186 27.33 14.44 10.54
CA ALA A 186 27.89 13.67 9.44
C ALA A 186 26.90 12.66 8.82
N GLY A 187 25.68 12.55 9.35
CA GLY A 187 24.57 11.81 8.74
C GLY A 187 24.10 12.42 7.42
N MET A 188 23.31 11.67 6.65
CA MET A 188 22.79 12.15 5.37
C MET A 188 21.73 13.25 5.59
N ILE A 189 21.74 14.26 4.74
CA ILE A 189 20.77 15.36 4.76
C ILE A 189 20.05 15.38 3.41
N GLN A 190 18.86 14.79 3.37
CA GLN A 190 18.01 14.68 2.18
C GLN A 190 16.99 15.83 2.14
N LEU A 191 16.96 16.59 1.06
CA LEU A 191 16.31 17.91 1.03
C LEU A 191 14.78 17.86 1.03
N ASP A 192 14.19 16.89 0.34
CA ASP A 192 12.74 16.64 0.34
C ASP A 192 12.22 16.14 1.69
N LEU A 193 13.00 15.36 2.43
CA LEU A 193 12.73 14.96 3.80
C LEU A 193 12.82 16.15 4.77
N VAL A 194 13.80 17.04 4.60
CA VAL A 194 13.85 18.30 5.36
C VAL A 194 12.58 19.11 5.13
N ALA A 195 12.16 19.27 3.87
CA ALA A 195 10.96 20.04 3.53
C ALA A 195 9.66 19.41 4.06
N SER A 196 9.49 18.10 3.92
CA SER A 196 8.31 17.39 4.43
C SER A 196 8.14 17.54 5.95
N THR A 197 9.24 17.40 6.69
CA THR A 197 9.26 17.63 8.14
C THR A 197 9.04 19.11 8.46
N GLY A 198 9.64 20.01 7.68
CA GLY A 198 9.46 21.46 7.80
C GLY A 198 8.00 21.90 7.67
N LEU A 199 7.26 21.34 6.71
CA LEU A 199 5.82 21.58 6.57
C LEU A 199 5.05 21.10 7.80
N GLY A 200 5.36 19.91 8.32
CA GLY A 200 4.80 19.42 9.58
C GLY A 200 5.10 20.35 10.76
N LEU A 201 6.31 20.91 10.82
CA LEU A 201 6.74 21.83 11.86
C LEU A 201 6.03 23.19 11.78
N LEU A 202 5.74 23.69 10.57
CA LEU A 202 4.89 24.88 10.37
C LEU A 202 3.47 24.63 10.86
N ARG A 203 2.88 23.48 10.54
CA ARG A 203 1.55 23.10 11.06
C ARG A 203 1.53 23.02 12.59
N ALA A 204 2.59 22.49 13.19
CA ALA A 204 2.77 22.48 14.64
C ALA A 204 2.86 23.90 15.22
N TYR A 205 3.60 24.81 14.58
CA TYR A 205 3.63 26.23 14.93
C TYR A 205 2.23 26.85 14.84
N GLN A 206 1.49 26.63 13.76
CA GLN A 206 0.15 27.19 13.58
C GLN A 206 -0.85 26.72 14.65
N LEU A 207 -0.71 25.47 15.11
CA LEU A 207 -1.53 24.91 16.18
C LEU A 207 -1.20 25.48 17.58
N THR A 208 0.08 25.74 17.84
CA THR A 208 0.58 26.02 19.21
C THR A 208 1.00 27.47 19.44
N GLY A 209 1.35 28.20 18.38
CA GLY A 209 1.98 29.51 18.44
C GLY A 209 3.47 29.50 18.80
N ASN A 210 4.13 28.33 18.85
CA ASN A 210 5.53 28.24 19.27
C ASN A 210 6.49 28.82 18.20
N THR A 211 7.01 30.02 18.45
CA THR A 211 7.85 30.76 17.50
C THR A 211 9.22 30.13 17.29
N ARG A 212 9.76 29.33 18.22
CA ARG A 212 11.05 28.63 18.02
C ARG A 212 10.98 27.68 16.82
N TRP A 213 9.84 26.98 16.69
CA TRP A 213 9.59 26.06 15.58
C TRP A 213 9.44 26.79 14.25
N LEU A 214 8.78 27.95 14.24
CA LEU A 214 8.70 28.83 13.06
C LEU A 214 10.09 29.32 12.62
N GLU A 215 10.92 29.78 13.56
CA GLU A 215 12.26 30.29 13.24
C GLU A 215 13.20 29.19 12.72
N ALA A 216 13.07 27.96 13.23
CA ALA A 216 13.78 26.80 12.67
C ALA A 216 13.31 26.50 11.23
N ALA A 217 12.00 26.44 11.00
CA ALA A 217 11.43 26.21 9.67
C ALA A 217 11.82 27.32 8.67
N ARG A 218 11.78 28.60 9.06
CA ARG A 218 12.25 29.72 8.24
C ARG A 218 13.69 29.53 7.80
N ARG A 219 14.58 29.20 8.73
CA ARG A 219 15.99 28.92 8.45
C ARG A 219 16.17 27.79 7.44
N TRP A 220 15.42 26.70 7.59
CA TRP A 220 15.49 25.58 6.65
C TRP A 220 15.00 25.98 5.26
N GLY A 221 13.89 26.71 5.17
CA GLY A 221 13.36 27.23 3.91
C GLY A 221 14.30 28.21 3.23
N ASP A 222 14.92 29.11 3.98
CA ASP A 222 15.93 30.05 3.48
C ASP A 222 17.15 29.33 2.90
N LEU A 223 17.67 28.32 3.60
CA LEU A 223 18.80 27.52 3.10
C LEU A 223 18.44 26.74 1.83
N LEU A 224 17.26 26.11 1.78
CA LEU A 224 16.77 25.44 0.57
C LEU A 224 16.64 26.43 -0.59
N ALA A 225 16.05 27.60 -0.35
CA ALA A 225 15.86 28.62 -1.37
C ALA A 225 17.19 29.20 -1.85
N GLN A 226 18.13 29.53 -0.95
CA GLN A 226 19.45 30.05 -1.28
C GLN A 226 20.25 29.08 -2.17
N ARG A 227 20.15 27.78 -1.88
CA ARG A 227 20.86 26.70 -2.57
C ARG A 227 20.10 26.14 -3.79
N CYS A 228 18.94 26.72 -4.12
CA CYS A 228 18.21 26.38 -5.34
C CYS A 228 18.97 26.90 -6.57
N ASN A 229 19.22 26.02 -7.54
CA ASN A 229 19.68 26.44 -8.86
C ASN A 229 18.52 27.09 -9.62
N LEU A 230 18.71 28.32 -10.09
CA LEU A 230 17.68 29.08 -10.80
C LEU A 230 17.78 28.95 -12.32
N ASP A 231 18.87 28.37 -12.84
CA ASP A 231 19.04 28.11 -14.27
C ASP A 231 17.90 27.20 -14.78
N PRO A 232 17.09 27.64 -15.76
CA PRO A 232 16.03 26.84 -16.36
C PRO A 232 16.50 25.52 -16.97
N ALA A 233 17.76 25.41 -17.41
CA ALA A 233 18.31 24.18 -17.99
C ALA A 233 18.71 23.15 -16.93
N ALA A 234 18.99 23.58 -15.70
CA ALA A 234 19.44 22.72 -14.63
C ALA A 234 18.28 22.15 -13.79
N ASP A 235 18.60 21.21 -12.90
CA ASP A 235 17.67 20.74 -11.88
C ASP A 235 17.77 21.68 -10.67
N PRO A 236 16.64 22.08 -10.05
CA PRO A 236 16.63 23.15 -9.05
C PRO A 236 17.33 22.74 -7.75
N TRP A 237 17.29 21.45 -7.40
CA TRP A 237 17.95 20.93 -6.20
C TRP A 237 18.58 19.56 -6.45
N PRO A 238 19.70 19.26 -5.77
CA PRO A 238 20.13 17.88 -5.59
C PRO A 238 19.22 17.14 -4.61
N ARG A 239 19.40 15.81 -4.48
CA ARG A 239 18.71 15.02 -3.46
C ARG A 239 19.26 15.26 -2.05
N TYR A 240 20.58 15.33 -1.92
CA TYR A 240 21.32 15.47 -0.68
C TYR A 240 22.13 16.77 -0.64
N ALA A 241 22.12 17.41 0.53
CA ALA A 241 22.96 18.55 0.87
C ALA A 241 24.46 18.18 1.01
N ASN A 242 24.74 16.93 1.35
CA ASN A 242 26.06 16.36 1.63
C ASN A 242 26.22 14.98 0.94
N PRO A 243 26.22 14.92 -0.41
CA PRO A 243 26.18 13.67 -1.17
C PRO A 243 27.32 12.70 -0.88
N GLU A 244 28.46 13.20 -0.42
CA GLU A 244 29.61 12.39 -0.02
C GLU A 244 29.32 11.45 1.16
N THR A 245 28.24 11.71 1.91
CA THR A 245 27.78 10.86 3.01
C THR A 245 26.84 9.74 2.56
N ALA A 246 26.26 9.85 1.36
CA ALA A 246 25.35 8.87 0.82
C ALA A 246 26.13 7.75 0.10
N PRO A 247 25.71 6.48 0.21
CA PRO A 247 26.42 5.37 -0.42
C PRO A 247 26.16 5.25 -1.94
N TRP A 248 25.21 6.02 -2.49
CA TRP A 248 24.89 6.06 -3.91
C TRP A 248 25.66 7.16 -4.65
N LYS A 249 25.94 6.90 -5.94
CA LYS A 249 26.78 7.78 -6.78
C LYS A 249 26.03 8.95 -7.41
N ASP A 250 24.70 8.86 -7.52
CA ASP A 250 23.88 9.94 -8.08
C ASP A 250 23.23 10.77 -6.97
N ASN A 251 23.04 12.06 -7.25
CA ASN A 251 22.47 13.02 -6.30
C ASN A 251 21.24 13.73 -6.88
N LYS A 252 20.40 12.98 -7.58
CA LYS A 252 19.27 13.49 -8.34
C LYS A 252 17.99 13.53 -7.49
N LEU A 253 17.34 14.69 -7.42
CA LEU A 253 16.00 14.83 -6.87
C LEU A 253 14.98 14.70 -8.01
N THR A 254 13.89 13.95 -7.81
CA THR A 254 12.81 13.80 -8.79
C THR A 254 11.48 14.27 -8.19
N GLY A 255 10.50 13.37 -8.00
CA GLY A 255 9.16 13.70 -7.51
C GLY A 255 9.14 14.39 -6.15
N GLY A 256 10.14 14.15 -5.29
CA GLY A 256 10.31 14.82 -3.99
C GLY A 256 10.39 16.36 -4.07
N VAL A 257 10.60 16.94 -5.26
CA VAL A 257 10.49 18.40 -5.46
C VAL A 257 9.15 18.97 -4.99
N THR A 258 8.05 18.20 -5.07
CA THR A 258 6.72 18.70 -4.66
C THR A 258 6.61 18.90 -3.15
N MET A 259 7.39 18.17 -2.36
CA MET A 259 7.48 18.36 -0.91
C MET A 259 8.24 19.65 -0.56
N ILE A 260 9.30 19.96 -1.32
CA ILE A 260 10.00 21.25 -1.22
C ILE A 260 9.05 22.39 -1.58
N LEU A 261 8.30 22.26 -2.68
CA LEU A 261 7.34 23.27 -3.11
C LEU A 261 6.27 23.54 -2.06
N ALA A 262 5.62 22.48 -1.52
CA ALA A 262 4.59 22.63 -0.50
C ALA A 262 5.12 23.34 0.77
N PHE A 263 6.36 23.04 1.17
CA PHE A 263 6.99 23.70 2.32
C PHE A 263 7.29 25.18 2.07
N LEU A 264 7.90 25.51 0.92
CA LEU A 264 8.23 26.88 0.57
C LEU A 264 6.97 27.73 0.39
N GLU A 265 5.91 27.16 -0.21
CA GLU A 265 4.63 27.83 -0.39
C GLU A 265 3.96 28.15 0.94
N GLU A 266 4.01 27.25 1.92
CA GLU A 266 3.46 27.55 3.25
C GLU A 266 4.25 28.66 3.96
N LEU A 267 5.58 28.69 3.83
CA LEU A 267 6.37 29.82 4.33
C LEU A 267 5.99 31.15 3.67
N ILE A 268 5.85 31.16 2.33
CA ILE A 268 5.42 32.33 1.57
C ILE A 268 4.02 32.78 2.01
N ARG A 269 3.10 31.83 2.19
CA ARG A 269 1.72 32.09 2.65
C ARG A 269 1.70 32.68 4.06
N LEU A 270 2.62 32.26 4.93
CA LEU A 270 2.85 32.82 6.27
C LEU A 270 3.62 34.16 6.25
N GLY A 271 3.88 34.74 5.07
CA GLY A 271 4.50 36.06 4.90
C GLY A 271 6.04 36.03 4.89
N HIS A 272 6.67 34.87 4.79
CA HIS A 272 8.12 34.74 4.68
C HIS A 272 8.54 34.48 3.23
N THR A 273 9.06 35.49 2.56
CA THR A 273 9.51 35.39 1.15
C THR A 273 11.02 35.19 1.00
N GLY A 274 11.75 35.15 2.12
CA GLY A 274 13.21 35.19 2.14
C GLY A 274 13.79 36.53 1.68
N GLU A 275 15.11 36.65 1.82
CA GLU A 275 15.86 37.82 1.38
C GLU A 275 15.64 38.07 -0.12
N GLN A 276 15.27 39.30 -0.48
CA GLN A 276 15.01 39.72 -1.87
C GLN A 276 14.01 38.80 -2.63
N GLY A 277 13.08 38.15 -1.92
CA GLY A 277 12.09 37.26 -2.54
C GLY A 277 12.64 35.91 -2.99
N ARG A 278 13.78 35.45 -2.42
CA ARG A 278 14.46 34.22 -2.83
C ARG A 278 13.58 32.96 -2.80
N LEU A 279 12.63 32.86 -1.86
CA LEU A 279 11.71 31.71 -1.79
C LEU A 279 10.75 31.68 -2.97
N LEU A 280 10.28 32.85 -3.44
CA LEU A 280 9.40 32.94 -4.62
C LEU A 280 10.14 32.41 -5.85
N ALA A 281 11.39 32.85 -6.07
CA ALA A 281 12.19 32.41 -7.21
C ALA A 281 12.48 30.90 -7.17
N ALA A 282 12.74 30.36 -5.98
CA ALA A 282 12.99 28.93 -5.79
C ALA A 282 11.72 28.08 -6.02
N ARG A 283 10.56 28.53 -5.51
CA ARG A 283 9.26 27.92 -5.83
C ARG A 283 9.02 27.89 -7.34
N ASP A 284 9.23 29.01 -8.03
CA ASP A 284 8.98 29.11 -9.47
C ASP A 284 9.91 28.18 -10.27
N ALA A 285 11.18 28.03 -9.85
CA ALA A 285 12.11 27.07 -10.44
C ALA A 285 11.66 25.61 -10.24
N GLY A 286 11.17 25.26 -9.05
CA GLY A 286 10.64 23.92 -8.78
C GLY A 286 9.34 23.63 -9.54
N GLN A 287 8.42 24.60 -9.63
CA GLN A 287 7.19 24.46 -10.42
C GLN A 287 7.50 24.29 -11.91
N ARG A 288 8.50 25.02 -12.43
CA ARG A 288 9.02 24.85 -13.78
C ARG A 288 9.57 23.45 -13.99
N TYR A 289 10.43 22.97 -13.09
CA TYR A 289 10.99 21.62 -13.13
C TYR A 289 9.91 20.53 -13.18
N LEU A 290 8.91 20.63 -12.30
CA LEU A 290 7.76 19.72 -12.30
C LEU A 290 7.01 19.77 -13.64
N ARG A 291 6.66 20.98 -14.11
CA ARG A 291 5.84 21.19 -15.30
C ARG A 291 6.51 20.73 -16.60
N GLU A 292 7.81 21.03 -16.74
CA GLU A 292 8.53 20.95 -18.02
C GLU A 292 9.45 19.74 -18.14
N LYS A 293 9.91 19.15 -17.01
CA LYS A 293 10.74 17.94 -17.02
C LYS A 293 10.01 16.72 -16.48
N LEU A 294 9.45 16.79 -15.27
CA LEU A 294 8.87 15.61 -14.63
C LEU A 294 7.55 15.18 -15.28
N LEU A 295 6.61 16.12 -15.54
CA LEU A 295 5.33 15.76 -16.15
C LEU A 295 5.46 15.28 -17.59
N SER A 296 6.44 15.75 -18.37
CA SER A 296 6.74 15.18 -19.69
C SER A 296 7.31 13.76 -19.60
N ALA A 297 8.02 13.45 -18.51
CA ALA A 297 8.61 12.15 -18.24
C ALA A 297 7.76 11.30 -17.28
N TRP A 298 6.46 11.57 -17.14
CA TRP A 298 5.60 10.94 -16.13
C TRP A 298 5.59 9.40 -16.22
N ALA A 299 5.80 8.85 -17.42
CA ALA A 299 5.84 7.43 -17.70
C ALA A 299 7.25 6.81 -17.59
N ILE A 300 8.28 7.56 -17.17
CA ILE A 300 9.64 7.03 -16.91
C ILE A 300 9.72 6.54 -15.45
N ASN A 301 10.41 5.42 -15.21
CA ASN A 301 10.40 4.72 -13.92
C ASN A 301 10.86 5.60 -12.74
N ASP A 302 11.93 6.35 -12.97
CA ASP A 302 12.65 7.13 -11.95
C ASP A 302 11.93 8.45 -11.56
N THR A 303 11.00 8.93 -12.39
CA THR A 303 10.39 10.27 -12.28
C THR A 303 9.68 10.49 -10.94
N TRP A 304 9.08 9.44 -10.40
CA TRP A 304 8.33 9.48 -9.15
C TRP A 304 9.00 8.63 -8.06
N GLY A 305 10.32 8.44 -8.14
CA GLY A 305 11.13 7.71 -7.16
C GLY A 305 11.97 8.60 -6.26
N ARG A 306 13.10 8.04 -5.82
CA ARG A 306 14.23 8.67 -5.12
C ARG A 306 13.90 9.35 -3.80
N TYR A 307 12.99 8.77 -3.04
CA TYR A 307 12.54 9.34 -1.76
C TYR A 307 13.04 8.58 -0.53
N PHE A 308 13.06 7.25 -0.57
CA PHE A 308 13.44 6.44 0.59
C PHE A 308 14.92 6.57 0.93
N TRP A 309 15.24 6.71 2.20
CA TRP A 309 16.58 7.03 2.67
C TRP A 309 17.51 5.81 2.74
N ASP A 310 16.95 4.60 2.76
CA ASP A 310 17.65 3.34 3.00
C ASP A 310 18.13 2.64 1.71
N TRP A 311 17.77 3.18 0.54
CA TRP A 311 18.25 2.73 -0.76
C TRP A 311 18.10 3.82 -1.85
N VAL A 312 18.62 3.55 -3.06
CA VAL A 312 18.57 4.52 -4.18
C VAL A 312 17.14 4.86 -4.59
N ASN A 313 16.25 3.87 -4.58
CA ASN A 313 14.85 3.99 -4.98
C ASN A 313 14.67 4.62 -6.38
N ASP A 314 15.38 4.14 -7.38
CA ASP A 314 15.33 4.58 -8.79
C ASP A 314 14.06 4.09 -9.55
N CYS A 315 12.97 3.93 -8.81
CA CYS A 315 11.67 3.51 -9.32
C CYS A 315 10.54 4.23 -8.56
N GLN A 316 9.36 4.27 -9.18
CA GLN A 316 8.18 4.88 -8.60
C GLN A 316 7.79 4.23 -7.26
N ASN A 317 7.47 5.06 -6.25
CA ASN A 317 7.11 4.59 -4.91
C ASN A 317 5.78 5.16 -4.39
N CYS A 318 5.30 4.60 -3.28
CA CYS A 318 3.99 4.89 -2.70
C CYS A 318 3.84 6.22 -1.93
N LEU A 319 4.89 7.03 -1.78
CA LEU A 319 4.85 8.30 -1.04
C LEU A 319 4.99 9.51 -1.98
N THR A 320 5.96 9.50 -2.90
CA THR A 320 6.09 10.57 -3.90
C THR A 320 4.99 10.56 -4.94
N THR A 321 4.44 9.38 -5.26
CA THR A 321 3.30 9.24 -6.18
C THR A 321 2.08 10.06 -5.73
N PRO A 322 1.53 9.84 -4.52
CA PRO A 322 0.40 10.64 -4.04
C PRO A 322 0.77 12.09 -3.71
N ASP A 323 2.01 12.38 -3.28
CA ASP A 323 2.42 13.77 -3.01
C ASP A 323 2.45 14.61 -4.31
N ALA A 324 3.01 14.06 -5.39
CA ALA A 324 3.03 14.74 -6.68
C ALA A 324 1.61 14.97 -7.22
N ALA A 325 0.75 13.95 -7.16
CA ALA A 325 -0.64 14.08 -7.57
C ALA A 325 -1.40 15.12 -6.73
N THR A 326 -1.22 15.11 -5.40
CA THR A 326 -1.84 16.08 -4.48
C THR A 326 -1.39 17.50 -4.76
N TYR A 327 -0.11 17.70 -5.08
CA TYR A 327 0.41 19.01 -5.46
C TYR A 327 -0.30 19.56 -6.70
N LEU A 328 -0.52 18.74 -7.74
CA LEU A 328 -1.27 19.14 -8.94
C LEU A 328 -2.74 19.46 -8.61
N LEU A 329 -3.37 18.62 -7.77
CA LEU A 329 -4.77 18.76 -7.36
C LEU A 329 -5.03 20.07 -6.59
N ASN A 330 -4.04 20.54 -5.82
CA ASN A 330 -4.11 21.80 -5.07
C ASN A 330 -3.76 23.04 -5.92
N HIS A 331 -3.21 22.85 -7.12
CA HIS A 331 -2.70 23.93 -7.98
C HIS A 331 -3.27 23.89 -9.42
N PRO A 332 -4.60 23.79 -9.60
CA PRO A 332 -5.20 23.63 -10.92
C PRO A 332 -4.96 24.82 -11.86
N ALA A 333 -4.71 26.02 -11.30
CA ALA A 333 -4.39 27.20 -12.10
C ALA A 333 -2.98 27.14 -12.69
N GLN A 334 -2.01 26.60 -11.96
CA GLN A 334 -0.63 26.43 -12.42
C GLN A 334 -0.47 25.17 -13.29
N PHE A 335 -1.34 24.18 -13.10
CA PHE A 335 -1.34 22.90 -13.81
C PHE A 335 -2.72 22.63 -14.44
N PRO A 336 -3.08 23.29 -15.56
CA PRO A 336 -4.42 23.17 -16.13
C PRO A 336 -4.79 21.74 -16.60
N ASN A 337 -3.79 20.89 -16.85
CA ASN A 337 -3.97 19.48 -17.20
C ASN A 337 -3.98 18.52 -15.97
N TRP A 338 -4.17 19.05 -14.76
CA TRP A 338 -4.10 18.27 -13.51
C TRP A 338 -4.98 17.02 -13.51
N ARG A 339 -6.14 17.04 -14.18
CA ARG A 339 -7.07 15.90 -14.24
C ARG A 339 -6.44 14.67 -14.89
N GLN A 340 -5.73 14.87 -15.98
CA GLN A 340 -5.06 13.77 -16.69
C GLN A 340 -3.73 13.44 -16.02
N ASP A 341 -2.94 14.46 -15.69
CA ASP A 341 -1.61 14.27 -15.10
C ASP A 341 -1.70 13.56 -13.74
N ALA A 342 -2.55 14.03 -12.82
CA ALA A 342 -2.69 13.40 -11.49
C ALA A 342 -3.24 11.97 -11.59
N ARG A 343 -4.23 11.72 -12.46
CA ARG A 343 -4.74 10.37 -12.70
C ARG A 343 -3.63 9.44 -13.17
N ASN A 344 -2.91 9.84 -14.22
CA ASN A 344 -1.86 9.03 -14.84
C ASN A 344 -0.76 8.67 -13.83
N VAL A 345 -0.31 9.64 -13.03
CA VAL A 345 0.69 9.43 -11.98
C VAL A 345 0.20 8.43 -10.93
N LEU A 346 -1.04 8.57 -10.47
CA LEU A 346 -1.63 7.68 -9.46
C LEU A 346 -1.81 6.25 -9.98
N THR A 347 -2.25 6.07 -11.23
CA THR A 347 -2.71 4.75 -11.70
C THR A 347 -1.65 3.95 -12.44
N VAL A 348 -0.65 4.59 -13.05
CA VAL A 348 0.52 3.85 -13.58
C VAL A 348 1.28 3.11 -12.49
N PHE A 349 1.17 3.59 -11.25
CA PHE A 349 1.73 2.90 -10.10
C PHE A 349 1.12 1.51 -9.92
N LEU A 350 -0.20 1.33 -10.14
CA LEU A 350 -0.87 0.02 -10.07
C LEU A 350 -0.19 -1.00 -10.98
N ASN A 351 0.11 -0.60 -12.21
CA ASN A 351 0.79 -1.45 -13.19
C ASN A 351 2.24 -1.76 -12.76
N ARG A 352 3.02 -0.74 -12.42
CA ARG A 352 4.45 -0.89 -12.09
C ARG A 352 4.69 -1.73 -10.85
N THR A 353 3.98 -1.43 -9.77
CA THR A 353 4.26 -2.08 -8.48
C THR A 353 3.70 -3.51 -8.42
N SER A 354 2.80 -3.87 -9.34
CA SER A 354 2.29 -5.23 -9.51
C SER A 354 3.21 -6.15 -10.35
N VAL A 355 4.40 -5.71 -10.75
CA VAL A 355 5.26 -6.47 -11.67
C VAL A 355 5.85 -7.74 -11.03
N ALA A 356 6.31 -7.66 -9.79
CA ALA A 356 7.04 -8.75 -9.16
C ALA A 356 6.10 -9.91 -8.81
N ALA A 357 6.33 -11.09 -9.38
CA ALA A 357 5.46 -12.25 -9.19
C ALA A 357 5.32 -12.66 -7.71
N ASN A 358 6.40 -12.56 -6.93
CA ASN A 358 6.41 -12.88 -5.50
C ASN A 358 5.63 -11.89 -4.63
N SER A 359 5.39 -10.66 -5.11
CA SER A 359 4.53 -9.71 -4.39
C SER A 359 3.07 -10.14 -4.42
N GLY A 360 2.63 -10.68 -5.57
CA GLY A 360 1.22 -10.90 -5.84
C GLY A 360 0.40 -9.61 -5.86
N GLY A 361 1.00 -8.43 -6.09
CA GLY A 361 0.24 -7.19 -6.23
C GLY A 361 -0.83 -7.32 -7.31
N ASP A 362 -2.10 -7.09 -6.98
CA ASP A 362 -3.27 -7.35 -7.83
C ASP A 362 -4.56 -6.79 -7.20
N VAL A 363 -5.72 -7.18 -7.74
CA VAL A 363 -7.03 -6.95 -7.12
C VAL A 363 -7.46 -8.12 -6.23
N TYR A 364 -7.84 -7.80 -5.00
CA TYR A 364 -8.34 -8.69 -3.96
C TYR A 364 -9.74 -8.29 -3.54
N SER A 365 -10.74 -9.13 -3.78
CA SER A 365 -12.16 -8.83 -3.52
C SER A 365 -12.60 -7.44 -4.01
N GLY A 366 -12.18 -7.08 -5.23
CA GLY A 366 -12.52 -5.80 -5.85
C GLY A 366 -11.69 -4.59 -5.44
N ALA A 367 -10.72 -4.73 -4.52
CA ALA A 367 -9.79 -3.68 -4.10
C ALA A 367 -8.36 -3.96 -4.60
N TRP A 368 -7.67 -2.94 -5.11
CA TRP A 368 -6.25 -3.08 -5.44
C TRP A 368 -5.41 -3.18 -4.16
N ALA A 369 -4.47 -4.12 -4.12
CA ALA A 369 -3.45 -4.21 -3.08
C ALA A 369 -2.11 -4.54 -3.72
N TYR A 370 -1.09 -3.78 -3.35
CA TYR A 370 0.19 -3.79 -4.04
C TYR A 370 1.30 -3.27 -3.11
N PRO A 371 2.57 -3.56 -3.41
CA PRO A 371 3.65 -3.25 -2.48
C PRO A 371 4.17 -1.81 -2.67
N GLU A 372 5.14 -1.42 -1.83
CA GLU A 372 5.75 -0.08 -1.79
C GLU A 372 6.31 0.41 -3.12
N SER A 373 6.89 -0.51 -3.88
CA SER A 373 7.51 -0.29 -5.18
C SER A 373 7.62 -1.61 -5.93
N SER A 374 8.10 -1.57 -7.17
CA SER A 374 8.32 -2.77 -7.99
C SER A 374 9.38 -3.74 -7.43
N GLY A 375 10.17 -3.34 -6.42
CA GLY A 375 11.23 -4.15 -5.81
C GLY A 375 11.03 -4.53 -4.34
N CYS A 376 10.10 -3.87 -3.64
CA CYS A 376 9.85 -4.09 -2.22
C CYS A 376 8.35 -3.95 -1.95
N CYS A 377 7.73 -4.70 -1.00
CA CYS A 377 8.34 -5.56 0.01
C CYS A 377 7.67 -6.95 0.04
N GLY A 378 7.65 -7.60 -1.12
CA GLY A 378 6.99 -8.90 -1.28
C GLY A 378 5.49 -8.79 -1.03
N ARG A 379 4.95 -9.63 -0.14
CA ARG A 379 3.51 -9.73 0.15
C ARG A 379 3.01 -8.74 1.20
N SER A 380 3.85 -7.77 1.60
CA SER A 380 3.42 -6.59 2.34
C SER A 380 2.66 -5.65 1.41
N LEU A 381 1.35 -5.88 1.26
CA LEU A 381 0.49 -5.18 0.29
C LEU A 381 -0.40 -4.11 0.95
N TRP A 382 -0.09 -3.75 2.20
CA TRP A 382 -0.97 -2.95 3.06
C TRP A 382 -0.77 -1.43 2.92
N TYR A 383 0.45 -0.93 3.18
CA TYR A 383 0.65 0.50 3.39
C TYR A 383 0.69 1.31 2.09
N ALA A 384 1.06 0.71 0.96
CA ALA A 384 1.06 1.45 -0.30
C ALA A 384 -0.36 1.87 -0.73
N PRO A 385 -1.39 0.99 -0.72
CA PRO A 385 -2.78 1.42 -0.88
C PRO A 385 -3.24 2.46 0.15
N LEU A 386 -2.85 2.29 1.42
CA LEU A 386 -3.14 3.27 2.49
C LEU A 386 -2.62 4.67 2.14
N CYS A 387 -1.38 4.79 1.65
CA CYS A 387 -0.75 6.07 1.30
C CYS A 387 -1.35 6.71 0.03
N VAL A 388 -1.77 5.90 -0.95
CA VAL A 388 -2.23 6.38 -2.27
C VAL A 388 -3.73 6.71 -2.28
N ALA A 389 -4.56 5.95 -1.55
CA ALA A 389 -6.01 6.10 -1.56
C ALA A 389 -6.51 7.51 -1.19
N PRO A 390 -5.91 8.27 -0.26
CA PRO A 390 -6.34 9.64 0.04
C PRO A 390 -6.20 10.61 -1.14
N ALA A 391 -5.15 10.49 -1.95
CA ALA A 391 -4.97 11.30 -3.15
C ALA A 391 -5.99 10.91 -4.25
N MET A 392 -6.31 9.61 -4.36
CA MET A 392 -7.41 9.15 -5.24
C MET A 392 -8.78 9.66 -4.75
N ALA A 393 -9.02 9.68 -3.44
CA ALA A 393 -10.22 10.25 -2.85
C ALA A 393 -10.33 11.76 -3.11
N GLN A 394 -9.22 12.50 -2.98
CA GLN A 394 -9.16 13.92 -3.34
C GLN A 394 -9.48 14.14 -4.81
N TYR A 395 -8.83 13.37 -5.69
CA TYR A 395 -9.13 13.39 -7.13
C TYR A 395 -10.61 13.16 -7.39
N ALA A 396 -11.18 12.11 -6.79
CA ALA A 396 -12.57 11.73 -6.98
C ALA A 396 -13.58 12.83 -6.61
N VAL A 397 -13.27 13.63 -5.57
CA VAL A 397 -14.11 14.75 -5.15
C VAL A 397 -13.94 15.96 -6.07
N LEU A 398 -12.69 16.36 -6.37
CA LEU A 398 -12.41 17.53 -7.19
C LEU A 398 -12.79 17.30 -8.67
N ALA A 399 -12.66 16.07 -9.13
CA ALA A 399 -12.96 15.69 -10.50
C ALA A 399 -14.41 15.26 -10.73
N ASP A 400 -15.16 14.99 -9.65
CA ASP A 400 -16.42 14.24 -9.64
C ASP A 400 -16.32 12.89 -10.39
N ASP A 401 -15.28 12.13 -10.06
CA ASP A 401 -14.95 10.87 -10.73
C ASP A 401 -15.41 9.67 -9.88
N PRO A 402 -16.48 8.96 -10.27
CA PRO A 402 -17.00 7.82 -9.51
C PRO A 402 -16.09 6.58 -9.58
N TRP A 403 -15.22 6.47 -10.59
CA TRP A 403 -14.28 5.37 -10.70
C TRP A 403 -13.13 5.53 -9.70
N MET A 404 -12.53 6.71 -9.63
CA MET A 404 -11.52 7.01 -8.60
C MET A 404 -12.10 6.98 -7.19
N ARG A 405 -13.36 7.39 -7.01
CA ARG A 405 -14.06 7.26 -5.72
C ARG A 405 -14.10 5.81 -5.28
N GLU A 406 -14.48 4.91 -6.18
CA GLU A 406 -14.58 3.47 -5.93
C GLU A 406 -13.22 2.84 -5.62
N LEU A 407 -12.17 3.19 -6.37
CA LEU A 407 -10.81 2.73 -6.10
C LEU A 407 -10.32 3.17 -4.72
N ALA A 408 -10.56 4.42 -4.34
CA ALA A 408 -10.06 4.98 -3.10
C ALA A 408 -10.67 4.31 -1.85
N TRP A 409 -12.00 4.20 -1.79
CA TRP A 409 -12.64 3.65 -0.59
C TRP A 409 -12.39 2.15 -0.46
N ARG A 410 -12.42 1.36 -1.55
CA ARG A 410 -12.18 -0.09 -1.50
C ARG A 410 -10.78 -0.41 -0.98
N GLN A 411 -9.77 0.34 -1.43
CA GLN A 411 -8.40 0.23 -0.93
C GLN A 411 -8.30 0.58 0.55
N MET A 412 -8.98 1.62 1.01
CA MET A 412 -8.95 2.03 2.43
C MET A 412 -9.63 1.01 3.34
N VAL A 413 -10.75 0.42 2.89
CA VAL A 413 -11.41 -0.67 3.62
C VAL A 413 -10.48 -1.86 3.74
N LEU A 414 -9.89 -2.34 2.63
CA LEU A 414 -8.95 -3.45 2.67
C LEU A 414 -7.72 -3.13 3.54
N ALA A 415 -7.14 -1.94 3.43
CA ALA A 415 -5.98 -1.57 4.23
C ALA A 415 -6.29 -1.60 5.74
N THR A 416 -7.48 -1.20 6.18
CA THR A 416 -7.78 -1.15 7.63
C THR A 416 -8.11 -2.52 8.27
N TYR A 417 -7.88 -3.62 7.55
CA TYR A 417 -7.88 -5.00 8.07
C TYR A 417 -6.60 -5.37 8.84
N ASP A 418 -5.63 -4.46 8.97
CA ASP A 418 -4.31 -4.74 9.55
C ASP A 418 -4.29 -4.87 11.08
N GLY A 419 -5.10 -4.09 11.78
CA GLY A 419 -4.89 -3.83 13.21
C GLY A 419 -5.55 -4.82 14.17
N HIS A 420 -5.07 -4.84 15.42
CA HIS A 420 -5.69 -5.47 16.58
C HIS A 420 -6.01 -4.42 17.64
N ASP A 421 -6.97 -4.68 18.54
CA ASP A 421 -7.32 -3.76 19.64
C ASP A 421 -6.14 -3.49 20.60
N ASP A 422 -5.19 -4.43 20.69
CA ASP A 422 -3.99 -4.30 21.52
C ASP A 422 -2.92 -3.36 20.91
N GLY A 423 -3.06 -2.99 19.63
CA GLY A 423 -2.10 -2.19 18.87
C GLY A 423 -1.19 -2.99 17.96
N ARG A 424 -1.25 -4.33 17.92
CA ARG A 424 -0.53 -5.11 16.90
C ARG A 424 -1.11 -4.82 15.51
N THR A 425 -0.28 -4.93 14.49
CA THR A 425 -0.69 -4.78 13.09
C THR A 425 -0.04 -5.86 12.22
N GLU A 426 -0.76 -6.32 11.21
CA GLU A 426 -0.34 -7.34 10.23
C GLU A 426 -0.35 -6.73 8.83
N ASP A 427 0.79 -6.76 8.14
CA ASP A 427 0.94 -6.14 6.81
C ASP A 427 1.06 -7.17 5.67
N ASN A 428 1.23 -8.45 5.98
CA ASN A 428 1.16 -9.52 4.98
C ASN A 428 -0.30 -9.75 4.56
N ILE A 429 -0.60 -9.68 3.27
CA ILE A 429 -1.97 -9.85 2.76
C ILE A 429 -2.61 -11.18 3.19
N ASP A 430 -1.80 -12.25 3.34
CA ASP A 430 -2.28 -13.57 3.77
C ASP A 430 -2.38 -13.75 5.30
N GLY A 431 -2.00 -12.73 6.07
CA GLY A 431 -1.85 -12.77 7.53
C GLY A 431 -0.39 -12.88 7.99
N GLY A 432 -0.13 -12.34 9.18
CA GLY A 432 1.21 -12.19 9.75
C GLY A 432 1.87 -10.86 9.40
N ILE A 433 3.14 -10.74 9.79
CA ILE A 433 3.88 -9.49 9.79
C ILE A 433 5.15 -9.64 8.95
N ILE A 434 5.43 -8.66 8.08
CA ILE A 434 6.65 -8.56 7.28
C ILE A 434 7.43 -7.30 7.68
N VAL A 435 6.86 -6.12 7.46
CA VAL A 435 7.53 -4.82 7.67
C VAL A 435 7.14 -4.19 9.00
N ASN A 436 5.88 -4.36 9.44
CA ASN A 436 5.36 -3.70 10.64
C ASN A 436 6.05 -4.15 11.94
N ALA A 437 6.71 -5.31 11.94
CA ALA A 437 7.43 -5.82 13.10
C ALA A 437 8.61 -4.94 13.48
N ASP A 438 9.25 -4.30 12.49
CA ASP A 438 10.45 -3.50 12.69
C ASP A 438 10.14 -2.01 12.66
N TRP A 439 9.26 -1.53 11.78
CA TRP A 439 9.07 -0.09 11.55
C TRP A 439 7.78 0.47 12.15
N PHE A 440 7.90 1.15 13.28
CA PHE A 440 6.77 1.76 13.98
C PHE A 440 6.06 2.84 13.16
N ASN A 441 6.81 3.64 12.39
CA ASN A 441 6.26 4.68 11.51
C ASN A 441 5.21 4.09 10.55
N ILE A 442 5.53 2.92 9.98
CA ILE A 442 4.64 2.20 9.08
C ILE A 442 3.41 1.69 9.85
N ALA A 443 3.61 1.09 11.02
CA ALA A 443 2.53 0.52 11.81
C ALA A 443 1.47 1.53 12.31
N HIS A 444 1.83 2.72 12.80
CA HIS A 444 0.84 3.63 13.42
C HIS A 444 0.83 5.08 12.92
N PRO A 445 1.96 5.81 12.84
CA PRO A 445 1.96 7.18 12.32
C PRO A 445 1.44 7.31 10.88
N LEU A 446 1.80 6.41 9.95
CA LEU A 446 1.23 6.41 8.59
C LEU A 446 -0.29 6.18 8.63
N ALA A 447 -0.74 5.18 9.37
CA ALA A 447 -2.17 4.90 9.51
C ALA A 447 -2.94 6.08 10.09
N LEU A 448 -2.42 6.72 11.14
CA LEU A 448 -3.04 7.91 11.72
C LEU A 448 -3.19 9.02 10.68
N ARG A 449 -2.12 9.33 9.95
CA ARG A 449 -2.10 10.39 8.93
C ARG A 449 -3.04 10.08 7.77
N PHE A 450 -2.91 8.91 7.15
CA PHE A 450 -3.56 8.63 5.87
C PHE A 450 -5.01 8.16 6.01
N VAL A 451 -5.39 7.49 7.11
CA VAL A 451 -6.81 7.20 7.38
C VAL A 451 -7.58 8.51 7.64
N LEU A 452 -7.03 9.44 8.43
CA LEU A 452 -7.65 10.76 8.62
C LEU A 452 -7.77 11.55 7.33
N ALA A 453 -6.75 11.50 6.46
CA ALA A 453 -6.80 12.14 5.15
C ALA A 453 -7.91 11.53 4.25
N ALA A 454 -8.06 10.19 4.25
CA ALA A 454 -9.13 9.51 3.51
C ALA A 454 -10.53 9.88 4.03
N ILE A 455 -10.73 9.87 5.36
CA ILE A 455 -11.98 10.33 5.99
C ILE A 455 -12.27 11.78 5.59
N GLY A 456 -11.25 12.64 5.54
CA GLY A 456 -11.39 14.03 5.16
C GLY A 456 -11.90 14.24 3.72
N TRP A 457 -11.64 13.31 2.80
CA TRP A 457 -12.11 13.38 1.41
C TRP A 457 -13.39 12.59 1.14
N LEU A 458 -13.59 11.45 1.82
CA LEU A 458 -14.78 10.60 1.71
C LEU A 458 -15.46 10.43 3.08
N PRO A 459 -15.95 11.52 3.70
CA PRO A 459 -16.45 11.44 5.06
C PRO A 459 -17.77 10.69 5.17
N GLU A 460 -18.55 10.56 4.11
CA GLU A 460 -19.78 9.77 4.12
C GLU A 460 -19.48 8.27 4.15
N GLU A 461 -18.53 7.83 3.33
CA GLU A 461 -18.14 6.44 3.15
C GLU A 461 -17.24 5.91 4.28
N LEU A 462 -16.35 6.75 4.81
CA LEU A 462 -15.28 6.34 5.72
C LEU A 462 -15.37 6.96 7.12
N GLY A 463 -16.16 8.02 7.31
CA GLY A 463 -16.25 8.73 8.60
C GLY A 463 -17.06 8.00 9.67
N ALA A 464 -16.95 8.46 10.92
CA ALA A 464 -17.67 7.88 12.04
C ALA A 464 -19.17 8.19 12.02
N ASN A 465 -20.02 7.15 12.12
CA ASN A 465 -21.47 7.34 12.22
C ASN A 465 -21.88 7.84 13.62
N ARG A 466 -22.86 8.75 13.67
CA ARG A 466 -23.44 9.27 14.92
C ARG A 466 -22.42 9.94 15.85
N GLU A 467 -21.37 10.53 15.28
CA GLU A 467 -20.35 11.32 15.99
C GLU A 467 -20.13 12.68 15.32
N ASN A 468 -19.49 13.60 16.04
CA ASN A 468 -19.20 14.96 15.57
C ASN A 468 -17.70 15.14 15.39
N HIS A 469 -17.27 15.41 14.15
CA HIS A 469 -15.86 15.63 13.82
C HIS A 469 -15.70 16.68 12.72
N ILE A 470 -14.71 17.55 12.88
CA ILE A 470 -14.13 18.33 11.78
C ILE A 470 -13.18 17.39 11.03
N VAL A 471 -13.67 16.84 9.92
CA VAL A 471 -12.97 15.80 9.14
C VAL A 471 -11.92 16.40 8.20
N ARG A 472 -12.10 17.64 7.74
CA ARG A 472 -11.14 18.35 6.88
C ARG A 472 -11.18 19.85 7.14
N ALA A 473 -10.04 20.52 7.07
CA ALA A 473 -9.91 21.97 7.17
C ALA A 473 -8.81 22.47 6.24
N SER A 474 -9.02 23.61 5.57
CA SER A 474 -7.99 24.26 4.75
C SER A 474 -7.00 25.08 5.59
N ALA A 475 -7.39 25.48 6.79
CA ALA A 475 -6.54 26.14 7.78
C ALA A 475 -6.34 25.24 9.01
N VAL A 476 -5.19 25.38 9.71
CA VAL A 476 -4.92 24.61 10.93
C VAL A 476 -5.91 25.02 12.03
N VAL A 477 -6.64 24.05 12.59
CA VAL A 477 -7.55 24.25 13.72
C VAL A 477 -6.73 24.35 15.02
N LYS A 478 -6.74 25.53 15.65
CA LYS A 478 -5.91 25.88 16.82
C LYS A 478 -6.52 25.40 18.14
N SER A 479 -7.85 25.39 18.20
CA SER A 479 -8.63 24.88 19.32
C SER A 479 -9.95 24.31 18.80
N VAL A 480 -10.43 23.24 19.44
CA VAL A 480 -11.75 22.68 19.17
C VAL A 480 -12.36 22.18 20.49
N VAL A 481 -13.69 22.33 20.60
CA VAL A 481 -14.52 21.78 21.67
C VAL A 481 -15.73 21.11 21.02
N TYR A 482 -15.90 19.83 21.31
CA TYR A 482 -17.08 19.04 20.93
C TYR A 482 -18.01 18.93 22.14
N ALA A 483 -18.92 19.90 22.28
CA ALA A 483 -19.92 19.98 23.33
C ALA A 483 -21.27 19.42 22.87
N ASP A 484 -22.17 19.16 23.83
CA ASP A 484 -23.54 18.74 23.54
C ASP A 484 -24.27 19.80 22.70
N GLY A 485 -24.67 19.43 21.49
CA GLY A 485 -25.37 20.34 20.58
C GLY A 485 -24.50 21.45 19.99
N ARG A 486 -23.17 21.41 20.20
CA ARG A 486 -22.28 22.52 19.87
C ARG A 486 -20.87 22.04 19.49
N VAL A 487 -20.44 22.35 18.27
CA VAL A 487 -19.03 22.25 17.84
C VAL A 487 -18.47 23.66 17.73
N GLU A 488 -17.44 23.96 18.50
CA GLU A 488 -16.79 25.28 18.54
C GLU A 488 -15.30 25.15 18.27
N TYR A 489 -14.79 25.93 17.32
CA TYR A 489 -13.38 25.88 16.96
C TYR A 489 -12.82 27.23 16.53
N THR A 490 -11.50 27.34 16.60
CA THR A 490 -10.75 28.46 16.01
C THR A 490 -9.72 27.95 15.01
N THR A 491 -9.58 28.63 13.88
CA THR A 491 -8.48 28.40 12.92
C THR A 491 -7.31 29.35 13.20
N PHE A 492 -6.11 28.98 12.78
CA PHE A 492 -4.91 29.82 12.89
C PHE A 492 -5.09 31.15 12.15
N ASP A 493 -5.54 31.08 10.89
CA ASP A 493 -5.91 32.17 10.02
C ASP A 493 -7.16 31.79 9.19
N ALA A 494 -7.61 32.69 8.30
CA ALA A 494 -8.75 32.45 7.43
C ALA A 494 -8.65 33.17 6.06
N PRO A 495 -7.58 32.95 5.27
CA PRO A 495 -7.46 33.53 3.92
C PRO A 495 -8.52 32.95 2.96
N ALA A 496 -8.99 33.73 2.00
CA ALA A 496 -9.98 33.25 1.05
C ALA A 496 -9.37 32.26 0.00
N PRO A 497 -10.03 31.13 -0.31
CA PRO A 497 -11.16 30.54 0.41
C PRO A 497 -10.71 29.70 1.62
N THR A 498 -11.30 29.94 2.80
CA THR A 498 -11.13 29.09 3.99
C THR A 498 -12.36 28.21 4.16
N THR A 499 -12.15 26.90 4.15
CA THR A 499 -13.22 25.91 4.18
C THR A 499 -12.94 24.70 5.06
N GLU A 500 -13.98 24.23 5.73
CA GLU A 500 -13.98 23.06 6.60
C GLU A 500 -15.10 22.13 6.17
N VAL A 501 -14.86 20.83 6.35
CA VAL A 501 -15.87 19.79 6.22
C VAL A 501 -16.00 19.11 7.56
N LEU A 502 -17.25 18.99 8.01
CA LEU A 502 -17.64 18.34 9.25
C LEU A 502 -18.56 17.16 8.93
N ARG A 503 -18.38 16.07 9.68
CA ARG A 503 -19.37 15.01 9.81
C ARG A 503 -20.01 15.16 11.19
N LEU A 504 -21.32 15.38 11.22
CA LEU A 504 -22.07 15.68 12.45
C LEU A 504 -23.17 14.65 12.68
N ALA A 505 -23.41 14.31 13.94
CA ALA A 505 -24.53 13.47 14.38
C ALA A 505 -25.89 14.18 14.29
N PHE A 506 -25.88 15.46 13.88
CA PHE A 506 -27.05 16.31 13.79
C PHE A 506 -26.98 17.26 12.59
N VAL A 507 -28.14 17.78 12.20
CA VAL A 507 -28.23 18.86 11.20
C VAL A 507 -28.10 20.22 11.90
N PRO A 508 -27.17 21.10 11.47
CA PRO A 508 -27.03 22.41 12.07
C PRO A 508 -28.32 23.23 12.04
N LYS A 509 -28.67 23.83 13.18
CA LYS A 509 -29.67 24.91 13.28
C LYS A 509 -29.05 26.25 12.96
N GLN A 510 -27.83 26.48 13.43
CA GLN A 510 -27.10 27.72 13.25
C GLN A 510 -25.61 27.44 13.06
N VAL A 511 -24.98 28.24 12.20
CA VAL A 511 -23.53 28.32 12.06
C VAL A 511 -23.16 29.79 12.21
N LEU A 512 -22.25 30.10 13.12
CA LEU A 512 -21.71 31.44 13.36
C LEU A 512 -20.24 31.46 12.94
N ALA A 513 -19.80 32.58 12.37
CA ALA A 513 -18.40 32.90 12.13
C ALA A 513 -18.08 34.27 12.74
N ASP A 514 -17.14 34.34 13.68
CA ASP A 514 -16.86 35.49 14.55
C ASP A 514 -18.14 36.11 15.13
N GLY A 515 -19.03 35.26 15.65
CA GLY A 515 -20.33 35.63 16.21
C GLY A 515 -21.41 36.03 15.19
N ARG A 516 -21.10 36.08 13.90
CA ARG A 516 -22.06 36.46 12.84
C ARG A 516 -22.68 35.22 12.19
N PRO A 517 -24.01 35.16 12.00
CA PRO A 517 -24.63 34.03 11.32
C PRO A 517 -24.16 33.86 9.87
N LEU A 518 -23.73 32.65 9.53
CA LEU A 518 -23.51 32.23 8.15
C LEU A 518 -24.84 31.76 7.54
N ARG A 519 -25.03 32.07 6.25
CA ARG A 519 -26.22 31.63 5.51
C ARG A 519 -26.04 30.21 4.99
N ARG A 520 -27.08 29.38 5.06
CA ARG A 520 -27.13 28.10 4.34
C ARG A 520 -27.22 28.33 2.84
N ARG A 521 -26.38 27.66 2.06
CA ARG A 521 -26.24 27.82 0.61
C ARG A 521 -26.36 26.48 -0.12
N ARG A 522 -26.42 26.56 -1.46
CA ARG A 522 -26.33 25.40 -2.37
C ARG A 522 -24.88 25.03 -2.69
N ASP A 523 -23.97 26.00 -2.62
CA ASP A 523 -22.53 25.88 -2.87
C ASP A 523 -21.73 26.79 -1.92
N LEU A 524 -20.40 26.68 -1.96
CA LEU A 524 -19.46 27.49 -1.19
C LEU A 524 -18.75 28.57 -2.03
N GLN A 525 -19.43 29.18 -3.00
CA GLN A 525 -18.84 30.25 -3.81
C GLN A 525 -18.62 31.57 -3.04
N ALA A 526 -19.19 31.70 -1.85
CA ALA A 526 -18.80 32.71 -0.85
C ALA A 526 -19.13 32.19 0.57
N ASN A 527 -18.80 32.96 1.61
CA ASN A 527 -19.09 32.60 3.01
C ASN A 527 -20.53 32.10 3.20
N GLY A 528 -20.68 31.04 3.99
CA GLY A 528 -21.90 30.27 4.13
C GLY A 528 -21.61 28.80 4.40
N TYR A 529 -22.64 27.97 4.42
CA TYR A 529 -22.46 26.53 4.60
C TYR A 529 -23.46 25.70 3.78
N THR A 530 -23.05 24.51 3.37
CA THR A 530 -23.91 23.50 2.74
C THR A 530 -24.18 22.36 3.70
N VAL A 531 -25.30 21.66 3.53
CA VAL A 531 -25.67 20.51 4.37
C VAL A 531 -26.18 19.40 3.47
N LYS A 532 -25.51 18.23 3.49
CA LYS A 532 -25.99 16.96 2.95
C LYS A 532 -26.43 16.08 4.11
N ARG A 533 -27.73 15.75 4.18
CA ARG A 533 -28.27 14.82 5.18
C ARG A 533 -27.91 13.39 4.77
N LEU A 534 -27.55 12.57 5.75
CA LEU A 534 -27.29 11.14 5.55
C LEU A 534 -28.46 10.29 6.08
N PRO A 535 -28.64 9.05 5.57
CA PRO A 535 -29.77 8.20 5.93
C PRO A 535 -29.83 7.81 7.41
N ASN A 536 -28.70 7.83 8.11
CA ASN A 536 -28.56 7.47 9.53
C ASN A 536 -28.80 8.66 10.50
N GLY A 537 -29.26 9.81 10.00
CA GLY A 537 -29.50 11.01 10.80
C GLY A 537 -28.29 11.96 10.91
N ASP A 538 -27.12 11.56 10.40
CA ASP A 538 -25.95 12.42 10.33
C ASP A 538 -26.07 13.49 9.23
N ALA A 539 -25.13 14.43 9.23
CA ALA A 539 -24.96 15.38 8.15
C ALA A 539 -23.49 15.59 7.79
N ILE A 540 -23.22 15.70 6.49
CA ILE A 540 -21.98 16.29 5.99
C ILE A 540 -22.22 17.78 5.81
N VAL A 541 -21.44 18.58 6.51
CA VAL A 541 -21.54 20.05 6.52
C VAL A 541 -20.24 20.61 6.00
N ALA A 542 -20.31 21.38 4.91
CA ALA A 542 -19.15 22.12 4.42
C ALA A 542 -19.37 23.60 4.71
N ILE A 543 -18.39 24.27 5.31
CA ILE A 543 -18.47 25.66 5.78
C ILE A 543 -17.40 26.45 5.05
N ARG A 544 -17.73 27.66 4.59
CA ARG A 544 -16.77 28.67 4.12
C ARG A 544 -16.87 29.91 5.00
N HIS A 545 -15.74 30.37 5.53
CA HIS A 545 -15.70 31.44 6.53
C HIS A 545 -14.51 32.41 6.37
N ASP A 546 -14.23 32.83 5.14
CA ASP A 546 -13.16 33.76 4.80
C ASP A 546 -13.14 35.00 5.73
N GLY A 547 -11.97 35.32 6.26
CA GLY A 547 -11.72 36.45 7.14
C GLY A 547 -12.18 36.26 8.60
N ALA A 548 -12.92 35.21 8.91
CA ALA A 548 -13.38 34.89 10.28
C ALA A 548 -12.67 33.65 10.80
N ARG A 549 -12.20 33.66 12.05
CA ARG A 549 -11.39 32.54 12.60
C ARG A 549 -12.15 31.68 13.58
N HIS A 550 -13.16 32.24 14.25
CA HIS A 550 -13.95 31.54 15.26
C HIS A 550 -15.25 31.04 14.66
N VAL A 551 -15.50 29.74 14.73
CA VAL A 551 -16.71 29.13 14.18
C VAL A 551 -17.44 28.36 15.26
N VAL A 552 -18.77 28.55 15.30
CA VAL A 552 -19.66 27.82 16.21
C VAL A 552 -20.79 27.21 15.40
N VAL A 553 -20.93 25.88 15.50
CA VAL A 553 -22.00 25.11 14.88
C VAL A 553 -22.90 24.58 15.98
N THR A 554 -24.19 24.90 15.95
CA THR A 554 -25.16 24.40 16.94
C THR A 554 -26.31 23.64 16.30
N GLY A 555 -26.86 22.66 17.01
CA GLY A 555 -27.99 21.87 16.54
C GLY A 555 -28.55 20.92 17.60
N ASN A 556 -29.47 20.04 17.17
CA ASN A 556 -30.05 19.02 18.03
C ASN A 556 -29.21 17.75 18.00
N ASP A 557 -28.19 17.70 18.86
CA ASP A 557 -27.33 16.53 19.01
C ASP A 557 -28.02 15.45 19.85
N PRO A 558 -27.92 14.15 19.49
CA PRO A 558 -28.37 13.06 20.36
C PRO A 558 -27.47 12.82 21.59
N GLN A 559 -26.33 13.49 21.72
CA GLN A 559 -25.43 13.36 22.86
C GLN A 559 -26.11 13.75 24.19
N ARG A 560 -25.62 13.18 25.28
CA ARG A 560 -26.01 13.49 26.66
C ARG A 560 -24.79 13.79 27.50
N VAL A 561 -24.97 14.56 28.58
CA VAL A 561 -23.89 14.97 29.48
C VAL A 561 -24.22 14.60 30.93
N LEU A 562 -23.26 13.97 31.61
CA LEU A 562 -23.20 13.87 33.06
C LEU A 562 -22.27 14.99 33.55
N SER A 563 -22.84 16.00 34.19
CA SER A 563 -22.08 17.06 34.87
C SER A 563 -21.34 16.49 36.09
N ALA A 564 -20.39 17.25 36.64
CA ALA A 564 -19.64 16.84 37.83
C ALA A 564 -20.53 16.37 39.00
N ASP A 565 -21.71 16.98 39.21
CA ASP A 565 -22.62 16.60 40.30
C ASP A 565 -23.28 15.23 40.10
N ALA A 566 -23.35 14.75 38.85
CA ALA A 566 -23.86 13.42 38.51
C ALA A 566 -22.77 12.34 38.53
N LEU A 567 -21.50 12.70 38.77
CA LEU A 567 -20.38 11.77 38.83
C LEU A 567 -20.10 11.32 40.26
N GLN A 568 -19.64 10.07 40.41
CA GLN A 568 -19.32 9.50 41.72
C GLN A 568 -17.83 9.62 42.01
N PHE A 569 -17.47 10.54 42.91
CA PHE A 569 -16.09 10.78 43.33
C PHE A 569 -15.74 10.00 44.61
N GLN A 570 -14.55 9.41 44.65
CA GLN A 570 -13.96 8.74 45.81
C GLN A 570 -12.55 9.27 46.06
N GLY A 571 -12.22 9.53 47.32
CA GLY A 571 -10.96 10.19 47.70
C GLY A 571 -11.05 11.73 47.62
N PRO A 572 -9.93 12.43 47.86
CA PRO A 572 -9.92 13.89 47.94
C PRO A 572 -10.02 14.52 46.55
N TRP A 573 -11.18 15.12 46.25
CA TRP A 573 -11.43 15.93 45.06
C TRP A 573 -11.88 17.32 45.46
N GLN A 574 -11.24 18.35 44.91
CA GLN A 574 -11.54 19.75 45.21
C GLN A 574 -12.15 20.43 43.98
N PRO A 575 -13.11 21.35 44.16
CA PRO A 575 -13.54 22.20 43.06
C PRO A 575 -12.39 23.14 42.63
N ALA A 576 -12.32 23.46 41.35
CA ALA A 576 -11.41 24.44 40.80
C ALA A 576 -12.10 25.20 39.67
N ASP A 577 -11.98 26.53 39.68
CA ASP A 577 -12.56 27.36 38.62
C ASP A 577 -11.62 27.44 37.43
N THR A 578 -12.19 27.33 36.24
CA THR A 578 -11.50 27.53 34.95
C THR A 578 -12.22 28.61 34.15
N PRO A 579 -11.57 29.21 33.13
CA PRO A 579 -12.22 30.18 32.26
C PRO A 579 -13.50 29.69 31.57
N LEU A 580 -13.71 28.37 31.47
CA LEU A 580 -14.87 27.75 30.81
C LEU A 580 -15.83 27.03 31.79
N GLY A 581 -15.66 27.22 33.10
CA GLY A 581 -16.52 26.63 34.13
C GLY A 581 -15.75 25.94 35.26
N THR A 582 -16.47 25.35 36.20
CA THR A 582 -15.88 24.67 37.36
C THR A 582 -15.56 23.21 37.02
N VAL A 583 -14.37 22.75 37.42
CA VAL A 583 -13.92 21.35 37.32
C VAL A 583 -13.68 20.77 38.71
N ARG A 584 -13.63 19.44 38.81
CA ARG A 584 -13.10 18.74 39.98
C ARG A 584 -11.66 18.35 39.72
N GLN A 585 -10.77 18.61 40.68
CA GLN A 585 -9.36 18.28 40.58
C GLN A 585 -8.86 17.43 41.74
N THR A 586 -7.84 16.63 41.47
CA THR A 586 -7.08 15.89 42.48
C THR A 586 -5.64 15.69 42.01
N ASP A 587 -4.70 15.67 42.95
CA ASP A 587 -3.31 15.22 42.77
C ASP A 587 -3.02 13.95 43.59
N SER A 588 -4.03 13.41 44.28
CA SER A 588 -3.87 12.34 45.23
C SER A 588 -3.96 10.98 44.55
N ALA A 589 -2.98 10.12 44.80
CA ALA A 589 -2.98 8.75 44.29
C ALA A 589 -4.24 7.99 44.74
N ARG A 590 -4.79 7.17 43.84
CA ARG A 590 -5.99 6.34 44.04
C ARG A 590 -7.31 7.09 44.18
N ALA A 591 -7.30 8.43 44.19
CA ALA A 591 -8.54 9.20 44.03
C ALA A 591 -9.20 8.81 42.70
N SER A 592 -10.51 8.55 42.71
CA SER A 592 -11.21 8.04 41.53
C SER A 592 -12.54 8.72 41.28
N VAL A 593 -12.98 8.71 40.03
CA VAL A 593 -14.32 9.15 39.60
C VAL A 593 -14.95 8.07 38.72
N SER A 594 -16.24 7.81 38.92
CA SER A 594 -17.00 6.85 38.12
C SER A 594 -18.24 7.48 37.51
N ALA A 595 -18.59 7.03 36.32
CA ALA A 595 -19.75 7.46 35.54
C ALA A 595 -20.45 6.23 34.96
N THR A 596 -21.72 6.05 35.28
CA THR A 596 -22.57 5.03 34.67
C THR A 596 -23.44 5.67 33.60
N PHE A 597 -23.47 5.08 32.41
CA PHE A 597 -24.19 5.62 31.26
C PHE A 597 -24.79 4.49 30.42
N GLU A 598 -25.83 4.80 29.66
CA GLU A 598 -26.44 3.87 28.70
C GLU A 598 -26.20 4.40 27.29
N GLY A 599 -25.55 3.59 26.44
CA GLY A 599 -25.27 3.96 25.05
C GLY A 599 -24.19 3.11 24.40
N ASN A 600 -23.57 3.63 23.33
CA ASN A 600 -22.56 2.94 22.53
C ASN A 600 -21.23 3.73 22.38
N GLN A 601 -21.13 4.88 23.04
CA GLN A 601 -19.93 5.72 23.05
C GLN A 601 -19.86 6.59 24.30
N VAL A 602 -18.64 6.95 24.72
CA VAL A 602 -18.36 7.81 25.86
C VAL A 602 -17.11 8.68 25.64
N ARG A 603 -17.14 9.91 26.15
CA ARG A 603 -16.01 10.86 26.18
C ARG A 603 -15.87 11.44 27.58
N LEU A 604 -14.68 11.35 28.15
CA LEU A 604 -14.31 12.05 29.37
C LEU A 604 -13.76 13.43 29.01
N LEU A 605 -14.39 14.49 29.55
CA LEU A 605 -13.94 15.87 29.36
C LEU A 605 -13.24 16.40 30.60
N GLY A 606 -12.20 17.21 30.38
CA GLY A 606 -11.44 17.81 31.46
C GLY A 606 -10.54 18.96 31.00
N SER A 607 -9.58 19.30 31.85
CA SER A 607 -8.53 20.26 31.54
C SER A 607 -7.17 19.58 31.48
N VAL A 608 -6.24 20.17 30.74
CA VAL A 608 -4.84 19.76 30.66
C VAL A 608 -3.93 20.98 30.84
N GLY A 609 -2.68 20.76 31.24
CA GLY A 609 -1.69 21.82 31.35
C GLY A 609 -0.35 21.33 31.91
N PRO A 610 0.62 22.22 32.15
CA PRO A 610 1.98 21.84 32.56
C PRO A 610 2.06 21.05 33.88
N GLU A 611 1.02 21.17 34.70
CA GLU A 611 0.89 20.59 36.04
C GLU A 611 0.14 19.24 36.04
N GLY A 612 -0.14 18.70 34.84
CA GLY A 612 -1.00 17.57 34.61
C GLY A 612 -0.46 16.23 35.10
N GLY A 613 -1.34 15.45 35.71
CA GLY A 613 -1.09 14.11 36.20
C GLY A 613 -1.55 13.00 35.28
N LEU A 614 -1.12 11.78 35.62
CA LEU A 614 -1.53 10.55 34.98
C LEU A 614 -2.72 9.90 35.70
N ALA A 615 -3.60 9.27 34.93
CA ALA A 615 -4.69 8.46 35.47
C ALA A 615 -4.90 7.16 34.67
N ASP A 616 -5.28 6.10 35.37
CA ASP A 616 -5.73 4.85 34.79
C ASP A 616 -7.23 4.93 34.44
N VAL A 617 -7.60 4.35 33.30
CA VAL A 617 -9.00 4.24 32.86
C VAL A 617 -9.46 2.79 32.97
N TYR A 618 -10.68 2.60 33.44
CA TYR A 618 -11.38 1.33 33.47
C TYR A 618 -12.73 1.50 32.77
N LEU A 619 -13.10 0.55 31.93
CA LEU A 619 -14.42 0.47 31.31
C LEU A 619 -15.02 -0.88 31.66
N ASP A 620 -16.19 -0.88 32.28
CA ASP A 620 -16.90 -2.07 32.74
C ASP A 620 -16.05 -2.96 33.66
N GLY A 621 -15.20 -2.33 34.48
CA GLY A 621 -14.27 -3.00 35.39
C GLY A 621 -12.93 -3.40 34.75
N GLU A 622 -12.83 -3.40 33.43
CA GLU A 622 -11.61 -3.78 32.70
C GLU A 622 -10.67 -2.59 32.52
N LYS A 623 -9.42 -2.76 32.93
CA LYS A 623 -8.38 -1.72 32.79
C LYS A 623 -8.07 -1.51 31.32
N GLN A 624 -8.21 -0.27 30.86
CA GLN A 624 -7.85 0.12 29.51
C GLN A 624 -6.32 0.28 29.42
N ALA A 625 -5.75 -0.18 28.30
CA ALA A 625 -4.30 -0.13 28.12
C ALA A 625 -3.78 1.31 28.04
N VAL A 626 -4.58 2.24 27.53
CA VAL A 626 -4.21 3.64 27.36
C VAL A 626 -4.50 4.44 28.64
N PRO A 627 -3.50 5.13 29.23
CA PRO A 627 -3.73 6.04 30.33
C PRO A 627 -4.29 7.39 29.84
N VAL A 628 -4.83 8.16 30.76
CA VAL A 628 -5.00 9.62 30.58
C VAL A 628 -3.72 10.30 31.04
N ASP A 629 -3.20 11.20 30.21
CA ASP A 629 -2.12 12.11 30.54
C ASP A 629 -2.64 13.54 30.45
N CYS A 630 -2.74 14.22 31.59
CA CYS A 630 -3.24 15.60 31.64
C CYS A 630 -2.15 16.64 31.33
N TRP A 631 -0.93 16.22 30.97
CA TRP A 631 0.15 17.14 30.63
C TRP A 631 -0.06 17.79 29.26
N ASN A 632 0.18 19.09 29.20
CA ASN A 632 0.25 19.84 27.95
C ASN A 632 1.18 21.04 28.12
N PRO A 633 1.89 21.51 27.08
CA PRO A 633 2.76 22.68 27.18
C PRO A 633 2.02 23.97 27.56
N ALA A 634 0.70 24.05 27.34
CA ALA A 634 -0.13 25.18 27.71
C ALA A 634 -1.49 24.72 28.24
N PRO A 635 -2.13 25.46 29.17
CA PRO A 635 -3.45 25.12 29.67
C PRO A 635 -4.50 25.05 28.57
N ARG A 636 -5.33 24.01 28.59
CA ARG A 636 -6.53 23.88 27.74
C ARG A 636 -7.69 23.31 28.56
N HIS A 637 -8.89 23.80 28.29
CA HIS A 637 -10.08 23.48 29.07
C HIS A 637 -11.15 22.83 28.19
N GLN A 638 -12.06 22.07 28.82
CA GLN A 638 -13.14 21.35 28.14
C GLN A 638 -12.65 20.48 26.96
N GLN A 639 -11.52 19.82 27.13
CA GLN A 639 -10.91 18.96 26.12
C GLN A 639 -11.25 17.49 26.36
N VAL A 640 -11.20 16.67 25.29
CA VAL A 640 -11.38 15.21 25.39
C VAL A 640 -10.12 14.59 25.98
N LEU A 641 -10.21 14.03 27.19
CA LEU A 641 -9.08 13.34 27.84
C LEU A 641 -9.02 11.85 27.46
N TYR A 642 -10.19 11.25 27.26
CA TYR A 642 -10.35 9.86 26.86
C TYR A 642 -11.67 9.72 26.11
N TYR A 643 -11.70 8.86 25.09
CA TYR A 643 -12.94 8.45 24.46
C TYR A 643 -12.93 6.96 24.13
N ARG A 644 -14.11 6.37 24.15
CA ARG A 644 -14.36 5.02 23.63
C ARG A 644 -15.66 5.03 22.87
N ASN A 645 -15.58 4.66 21.60
CA ASN A 645 -16.69 4.52 20.68
C ASN A 645 -16.75 3.10 20.10
N GLY A 646 -17.85 2.81 19.41
CA GLY A 646 -18.12 1.47 18.87
C GLY A 646 -18.35 0.41 19.95
N LEU A 647 -18.83 0.82 21.13
CA LEU A 647 -19.29 -0.11 22.16
C LEU A 647 -20.58 -0.80 21.69
N ALA A 648 -20.86 -1.96 22.28
CA ALA A 648 -22.19 -2.53 22.18
C ALA A 648 -23.20 -1.54 22.79
N GLN A 649 -24.43 -1.54 22.28
CA GLN A 649 -25.48 -0.74 22.90
C GLN A 649 -25.83 -1.34 24.27
N GLY A 650 -25.69 -0.57 25.35
CA GLY A 650 -26.08 -1.03 26.66
C GLY A 650 -25.65 -0.14 27.80
N LEU A 651 -25.77 -0.67 29.03
CA LEU A 651 -25.30 -0.03 30.24
C LEU A 651 -23.80 -0.26 30.42
N HIS A 652 -23.06 0.82 30.66
CA HIS A 652 -21.62 0.81 30.83
C HIS A 652 -21.19 1.66 32.04
N THR A 653 -20.00 1.38 32.57
CA THR A 653 -19.38 2.18 33.63
C THR A 653 -17.95 2.57 33.25
N LEU A 654 -17.72 3.87 33.11
CA LEU A 654 -16.39 4.46 32.98
C LEU A 654 -15.86 4.83 34.36
N ARG A 655 -14.64 4.42 34.69
CA ARG A 655 -13.95 4.80 35.93
C ARG A 655 -12.54 5.30 35.65
N LEU A 656 -12.20 6.44 36.22
CA LEU A 656 -10.86 7.03 36.17
C LEU A 656 -10.21 6.96 37.56
N VAL A 657 -8.94 6.58 37.63
CA VAL A 657 -8.17 6.49 38.89
C VAL A 657 -6.86 7.27 38.77
N ALA A 658 -6.70 8.34 39.53
CA ALA A 658 -5.49 9.16 39.54
C ALA A 658 -4.30 8.37 40.08
N ARG A 659 -3.14 8.49 39.42
CA ARG A 659 -1.90 7.82 39.84
C ARG A 659 -1.13 8.59 40.91
N GLY A 660 -1.45 9.87 41.12
CA GLY A 660 -0.73 10.76 42.04
C GLY A 660 0.69 11.12 41.58
N MET A 661 0.94 11.02 40.27
CA MET A 661 2.21 11.41 39.63
C MET A 661 1.94 11.89 38.21
N GLY A 662 2.81 12.76 37.70
CA GLY A 662 2.82 13.19 36.30
C GLY A 662 3.79 12.39 35.43
N ASN A 663 3.80 12.68 34.14
CA ASN A 663 4.86 12.21 33.24
C ASN A 663 6.19 12.95 33.51
N PRO A 664 7.33 12.55 32.90
CA PRO A 664 8.63 13.19 33.14
C PRO A 664 8.76 14.69 32.84
N LEU A 665 7.80 15.29 32.12
CA LEU A 665 7.77 16.73 31.79
C LEU A 665 6.77 17.52 32.64
N ALA A 666 5.95 16.83 33.45
CA ALA A 666 4.95 17.48 34.28
C ALA A 666 5.57 18.13 35.53
N GLY A 667 5.12 19.35 35.83
CA GLY A 667 5.45 20.05 37.08
C GLY A 667 4.64 19.56 38.28
N GLY A 668 3.61 18.74 38.05
CA GLY A 668 2.68 18.27 39.09
C GLY A 668 2.00 16.95 38.72
N ALA A 669 0.94 16.63 39.46
CA ALA A 669 0.18 15.38 39.34
C ALA A 669 -1.34 15.62 39.20
N ARG A 670 -1.76 16.82 38.78
CA ARG A 670 -3.17 17.22 38.82
C ARG A 670 -3.99 16.60 37.70
N VAL A 671 -5.09 15.96 38.06
CA VAL A 671 -6.10 15.43 37.14
C VAL A 671 -7.36 16.28 37.28
N TRP A 672 -7.86 16.83 36.17
CA TRP A 672 -9.06 17.67 36.13
C TRP A 672 -10.19 16.98 35.37
N VAL A 673 -11.34 16.83 36.01
CA VAL A 673 -12.54 16.23 35.42
C VAL A 673 -13.66 17.27 35.38
N HIS A 674 -14.20 17.49 34.19
CA HIS A 674 -15.31 18.41 33.96
C HIS A 674 -16.64 17.65 33.90
N SER A 675 -16.75 16.70 32.95
CA SER A 675 -17.99 16.00 32.67
C SER A 675 -17.73 14.73 31.87
N VAL A 676 -18.72 13.84 31.81
CA VAL A 676 -18.73 12.70 30.89
C VAL A 676 -19.84 12.90 29.87
N GLN A 677 -19.50 12.83 28.59
CA GLN A 677 -20.49 12.81 27.52
C GLN A 677 -20.68 11.41 26.98
N TYR A 678 -21.89 11.05 26.59
CA TYR A 678 -22.21 9.74 26.03
C TYR A 678 -23.36 9.87 25.03
N SER A 679 -23.57 8.84 24.21
CA SER A 679 -24.72 8.79 23.31
C SER A 679 -25.23 7.36 23.16
N ALA A 680 -26.56 7.24 23.13
CA ALA A 680 -27.28 6.02 22.84
C ALA A 680 -27.80 5.99 21.40
N ALA A 681 -27.45 6.98 20.57
CA ALA A 681 -27.91 7.07 19.20
C ALA A 681 -27.49 5.84 18.39
N ASP A 682 -28.45 5.21 17.75
CA ASP A 682 -28.23 4.15 16.78
C ASP A 682 -28.34 4.70 15.35
N GLY A 683 -28.19 3.80 14.39
CA GLY A 683 -28.33 4.08 12.97
C GLY A 683 -27.72 2.98 12.12
N VAL A 684 -28.13 2.90 10.86
CA VAL A 684 -27.48 2.01 9.89
C VAL A 684 -26.10 2.58 9.57
N ALA A 685 -25.04 1.78 9.78
CA ALA A 685 -23.72 2.12 9.30
C ALA A 685 -23.76 2.23 7.76
N ASN A 686 -23.56 3.44 7.23
CA ASN A 686 -23.72 3.72 5.80
C ASN A 686 -22.43 3.37 5.04
N PHE A 687 -22.14 2.08 4.93
CA PHE A 687 -21.03 1.59 4.13
C PHE A 687 -21.46 1.39 2.66
N PRO A 688 -20.70 1.88 1.66
CA PRO A 688 -21.01 1.65 0.25
C PRO A 688 -21.04 0.17 -0.12
N SER A 689 -22.18 -0.30 -0.64
CA SER A 689 -22.36 -1.69 -1.09
C SER A 689 -23.03 -1.69 -2.46
N GLY A 690 -22.62 -2.59 -3.35
CA GLY A 690 -23.13 -2.63 -4.72
C GLY A 690 -22.88 -1.35 -5.52
N THR A 691 -21.81 -0.63 -5.20
CA THR A 691 -21.36 0.58 -5.89
C THR A 691 -20.30 0.28 -6.96
N GLY A 692 -19.92 1.31 -7.71
CA GLY A 692 -18.91 1.26 -8.75
C GLY A 692 -19.35 1.94 -10.04
N PRO A 693 -18.39 2.30 -10.92
CA PRO A 693 -18.69 3.03 -12.14
C PRO A 693 -19.52 2.15 -13.09
N ARG A 694 -20.56 2.76 -13.67
CA ARG A 694 -21.41 2.16 -14.72
C ARG A 694 -21.31 2.89 -16.05
N GLN A 695 -20.55 3.99 -16.10
CA GLN A 695 -20.31 4.73 -17.33
C GLN A 695 -19.27 4.00 -18.19
N PRO A 696 -19.28 4.24 -19.52
CA PRO A 696 -18.25 3.70 -20.39
C PRO A 696 -16.85 4.09 -19.94
N GLN A 697 -15.93 3.12 -19.86
CA GLN A 697 -14.51 3.33 -19.61
C GLN A 697 -13.76 2.97 -20.89
N ARG A 698 -12.91 3.90 -21.36
CA ARG A 698 -12.23 3.82 -22.66
C ARG A 698 -10.75 4.09 -22.49
N MET A 699 -9.91 3.17 -22.92
CA MET A 699 -8.47 3.26 -22.71
C MET A 699 -7.65 2.81 -23.91
N ILE A 700 -6.49 3.44 -24.11
CA ILE A 700 -5.47 3.10 -25.12
C ILE A 700 -4.23 2.61 -24.38
N PHE A 701 -3.82 1.38 -24.66
CA PHE A 701 -2.62 0.78 -24.10
C PHE A 701 -1.38 1.34 -24.80
N GLY A 702 -0.28 1.52 -24.07
CA GLY A 702 0.96 2.08 -24.60
C GLY A 702 0.94 3.59 -24.88
N TYR A 703 -0.23 4.23 -24.93
CA TYR A 703 -0.33 5.68 -25.13
C TYR A 703 0.11 6.45 -23.88
N THR A 704 1.20 7.21 -23.99
CA THR A 704 1.78 8.01 -22.89
C THR A 704 1.47 9.51 -22.99
N GLY A 705 0.56 9.90 -23.89
CA GLY A 705 0.15 11.29 -24.04
C GLY A 705 -0.49 11.84 -22.76
N ARG A 706 -0.18 13.11 -22.47
CA ARG A 706 -0.69 13.79 -21.27
C ARG A 706 -2.15 14.21 -21.39
N THR A 707 -2.67 14.30 -22.61
CA THR A 707 -4.07 14.58 -22.90
C THR A 707 -4.74 13.32 -23.41
N ASP A 708 -5.98 13.08 -22.98
CA ASP A 708 -6.77 11.97 -23.50
C ASP A 708 -7.01 12.14 -25.02
N TYR A 709 -7.00 11.05 -25.77
CA TYR A 709 -7.25 11.07 -27.21
C TYR A 709 -8.76 11.17 -27.47
N ARG A 710 -9.16 12.00 -28.43
CA ARG A 710 -10.57 12.14 -28.84
C ARG A 710 -10.76 11.52 -30.22
N ASP A 711 -11.63 10.51 -30.30
CA ASP A 711 -11.96 9.84 -31.57
C ASP A 711 -12.90 10.70 -32.45
N THR A 712 -13.10 10.27 -33.69
CA THR A 712 -13.97 10.91 -34.68
C THR A 712 -15.45 10.92 -34.28
N SER A 713 -15.86 10.03 -33.37
CA SER A 713 -17.20 10.00 -32.76
C SER A 713 -17.31 10.94 -31.54
N GLY A 714 -16.22 11.59 -31.16
CA GLY A 714 -16.14 12.53 -30.06
C GLY A 714 -15.95 11.90 -28.68
N HIS A 715 -15.72 10.57 -28.59
CA HIS A 715 -15.41 9.92 -27.33
C HIS A 715 -13.96 10.13 -26.93
N THR A 716 -13.75 10.20 -25.62
CA THR A 716 -12.44 10.41 -25.01
C THR A 716 -11.85 9.08 -24.53
N TRP A 717 -10.57 8.85 -24.84
CA TRP A 717 -9.82 7.63 -24.54
C TRP A 717 -8.57 7.97 -23.72
N ARG A 718 -8.44 7.40 -22.53
CA ARG A 718 -7.30 7.64 -21.63
C ARG A 718 -6.13 6.68 -21.85
N PRO A 719 -4.88 7.02 -21.49
CA PRO A 719 -3.85 6.03 -21.19
C PRO A 719 -4.39 4.87 -20.33
N ALA A 720 -4.15 3.63 -20.76
CA ALA A 720 -4.51 2.45 -19.99
C ALA A 720 -3.46 2.16 -18.92
N THR A 721 -3.87 2.09 -17.65
CA THR A 721 -2.96 1.84 -16.52
C THR A 721 -3.44 0.74 -15.57
N GLU A 722 -4.67 0.26 -15.73
CA GLU A 722 -5.32 -0.71 -14.83
C GLU A 722 -5.06 -2.18 -15.24
N PHE A 723 -3.80 -2.54 -15.47
CA PHE A 723 -3.45 -3.89 -15.89
C PHE A 723 -2.18 -4.41 -15.21
N VAL A 724 -2.06 -5.72 -15.13
CA VAL A 724 -0.95 -6.41 -14.49
C VAL A 724 -0.15 -7.18 -15.54
N THR A 725 1.16 -7.00 -15.49
CA THR A 725 2.17 -7.77 -16.23
C THR A 725 3.14 -8.34 -15.22
N ARG A 726 3.33 -9.66 -15.18
CA ARG A 726 4.32 -10.28 -14.27
C ARG A 726 5.69 -10.31 -14.93
N GLY A 727 6.70 -9.81 -14.22
CA GLY A 727 8.08 -9.72 -14.67
C GLY A 727 9.07 -9.88 -13.52
N LEU A 728 10.32 -9.49 -13.76
CA LEU A 728 11.36 -9.48 -12.73
C LEU A 728 11.08 -8.39 -11.68
N PRO A 729 11.49 -8.58 -10.41
CA PRO A 729 11.52 -7.48 -9.44
C PRO A 729 12.28 -6.27 -9.99
N LEU A 730 11.80 -5.06 -9.67
CA LEU A 730 12.31 -3.77 -10.17
C LEU A 730 12.21 -3.53 -11.69
N GLN A 731 11.65 -4.46 -12.47
CA GLN A 731 11.49 -4.26 -13.91
C GLN A 731 10.50 -3.12 -14.20
N ASP A 732 10.92 -2.14 -15.01
CA ASP A 732 10.02 -1.08 -15.49
C ASP A 732 9.05 -1.65 -16.53
N THR A 733 7.80 -1.83 -16.12
CA THR A 733 6.73 -2.39 -16.97
C THR A 733 6.44 -1.54 -18.20
N VAL A 734 6.61 -0.21 -18.10
CA VAL A 734 6.39 0.69 -19.24
C VAL A 734 7.45 0.42 -20.31
N ALA A 735 8.73 0.41 -19.93
CA ALA A 735 9.81 0.13 -20.87
C ALA A 735 9.76 -1.30 -21.42
N ALA A 736 9.35 -2.27 -20.60
CA ALA A 736 9.39 -3.69 -20.97
C ALA A 736 8.21 -4.14 -21.84
N PHE A 737 7.00 -3.61 -21.59
CA PHE A 737 5.76 -4.23 -22.09
C PHE A 737 4.85 -3.25 -22.86
N TRP A 738 5.20 -1.97 -22.95
CA TRP A 738 4.39 -0.98 -23.66
C TRP A 738 5.01 -0.62 -25.01
N TRP A 739 4.20 -0.67 -26.07
CA TRP A 739 4.52 0.00 -27.31
C TRP A 739 4.17 1.49 -27.21
N THR A 740 5.12 2.27 -26.71
CA THR A 740 4.96 3.72 -26.47
C THR A 740 5.18 4.58 -27.71
N ASN A 741 6.01 4.12 -28.64
CA ASN A 741 6.13 4.75 -29.96
C ASN A 741 4.97 4.32 -30.85
N PRO A 742 4.32 5.20 -31.62
CA PRO A 742 3.26 4.78 -32.52
C PRO A 742 3.78 3.83 -33.60
N ALA A 743 2.96 2.88 -34.03
CA ALA A 743 3.27 2.03 -35.18
C ALA A 743 3.55 2.90 -36.42
N PRO A 744 4.62 2.61 -37.17
CA PRO A 744 5.03 3.43 -38.31
C PRO A 744 4.13 3.24 -39.53
N ASP A 745 3.61 2.03 -39.73
CA ASP A 745 2.74 1.70 -40.84
C ASP A 745 1.33 2.30 -40.67
N GLN A 746 0.70 2.63 -41.79
CA GLN A 746 -0.67 3.14 -41.81
C GLN A 746 -1.66 2.06 -41.35
N ILE A 747 -2.52 2.40 -40.39
CA ILE A 747 -3.63 1.54 -39.99
C ILE A 747 -4.84 1.80 -40.88
N THR A 748 -5.36 0.76 -41.52
CA THR A 748 -6.56 0.81 -42.39
C THR A 748 -7.79 0.18 -41.72
N GLY A 749 -8.98 0.36 -42.30
CA GLY A 749 -10.22 -0.26 -41.82
C GLY A 749 -10.89 0.44 -40.62
N THR A 750 -10.43 1.64 -40.26
CA THR A 750 -10.97 2.46 -39.16
C THR A 750 -10.88 3.94 -39.52
N PRO A 751 -11.84 4.79 -39.08
CA PRO A 751 -11.68 6.24 -39.13
C PRO A 751 -10.74 6.78 -38.03
N ASP A 752 -10.44 5.96 -37.02
CA ASP A 752 -9.63 6.30 -35.85
C ASP A 752 -8.35 5.44 -35.78
N PRO A 753 -7.36 5.65 -36.67
CA PRO A 753 -6.16 4.82 -36.72
C PRO A 753 -5.33 4.89 -35.43
N GLU A 754 -5.36 6.02 -34.72
CA GLU A 754 -4.53 6.25 -33.52
C GLU A 754 -4.82 5.25 -32.39
N LEU A 755 -6.07 4.75 -32.28
CA LEU A 755 -6.48 3.74 -31.29
C LEU A 755 -5.75 2.39 -31.45
N TYR A 756 -5.02 2.18 -32.56
CA TYR A 756 -4.40 0.90 -32.93
C TYR A 756 -2.87 0.99 -33.11
N ARG A 757 -2.28 2.17 -32.86
CA ARG A 757 -0.84 2.41 -33.13
C ARG A 757 0.06 2.16 -31.91
N TYR A 758 -0.51 2.22 -30.72
CA TYR A 758 0.16 1.89 -29.46
C TYR A 758 -0.30 0.52 -28.99
N GLY A 759 0.22 0.00 -27.88
CA GLY A 759 -0.35 -1.20 -27.27
C GLY A 759 0.43 -1.68 -26.06
N VAL A 760 -0.06 -2.76 -25.46
CA VAL A 760 0.68 -3.59 -24.49
C VAL A 760 0.94 -4.95 -25.11
N HIS A 761 2.06 -5.57 -24.77
CA HIS A 761 2.40 -6.93 -25.17
C HIS A 761 3.07 -7.70 -24.03
N HIS A 762 2.73 -8.98 -23.88
CA HIS A 762 3.42 -9.91 -22.98
C HIS A 762 2.97 -11.35 -23.27
N ARG A 763 3.69 -12.35 -22.74
CA ARG A 763 3.26 -13.76 -22.78
C ARG A 763 1.94 -14.00 -22.03
N ASP A 764 1.73 -13.26 -20.95
CA ASP A 764 0.51 -13.31 -20.14
C ASP A 764 0.32 -12.00 -19.38
N PHE A 765 -0.85 -11.38 -19.51
CA PHE A 765 -1.22 -10.16 -18.79
C PHE A 765 -2.74 -10.05 -18.68
N TRP A 766 -3.24 -9.25 -17.74
CA TRP A 766 -4.67 -9.05 -17.54
C TRP A 766 -5.01 -7.62 -17.15
N VAL A 767 -6.20 -7.19 -17.56
CA VAL A 767 -6.79 -5.89 -17.28
C VAL A 767 -7.86 -6.07 -16.21
N ASN A 768 -7.77 -5.28 -15.14
CA ASN A 768 -8.71 -5.33 -14.01
C ASN A 768 -9.62 -4.10 -14.05
N LEU A 769 -10.83 -4.25 -14.59
CA LEU A 769 -11.76 -3.14 -14.74
C LEU A 769 -12.71 -3.05 -13.54
N THR A 770 -12.51 -2.07 -12.67
CA THR A 770 -13.44 -1.77 -11.57
C THR A 770 -14.77 -1.30 -12.13
N VAL A 771 -15.86 -1.99 -11.78
CA VAL A 771 -17.22 -1.71 -12.25
C VAL A 771 -18.25 -1.95 -11.15
N GLY A 772 -19.38 -1.25 -11.23
CA GLY A 772 -20.53 -1.53 -10.37
C GLY A 772 -21.34 -2.74 -10.85
N PRO A 773 -22.33 -3.22 -10.06
CA PRO A 773 -23.24 -4.27 -10.49
C PRO A 773 -24.00 -3.87 -11.77
N GLY A 774 -24.11 -4.78 -12.73
CA GLY A 774 -24.80 -4.51 -13.99
C GLY A 774 -24.48 -5.52 -15.09
N ARG A 775 -25.03 -5.26 -16.28
CA ARG A 775 -24.70 -5.96 -17.53
C ARG A 775 -23.89 -5.04 -18.43
N TYR A 776 -22.78 -5.55 -18.94
CA TYR A 776 -21.80 -4.80 -19.69
C TYR A 776 -21.45 -5.47 -21.01
N TYR A 777 -20.93 -4.68 -21.94
CA TYR A 777 -20.14 -5.18 -23.05
C TYR A 777 -18.67 -4.81 -22.87
N ALA A 778 -17.77 -5.60 -23.46
CA ALA A 778 -16.37 -5.24 -23.67
C ALA A 778 -16.05 -5.25 -25.17
N ARG A 779 -15.46 -4.17 -25.66
CA ARG A 779 -14.94 -4.01 -27.02
C ARG A 779 -13.42 -3.96 -26.95
N LEU A 780 -12.78 -4.96 -27.53
CA LEU A 780 -11.33 -5.11 -27.59
C LEU A 780 -10.85 -4.74 -29.00
N LYS A 781 -9.90 -3.82 -29.08
CA LYS A 781 -9.41 -3.24 -30.34
C LYS A 781 -8.03 -3.78 -30.66
N PHE A 782 -7.88 -4.36 -31.85
CA PHE A 782 -6.65 -4.98 -32.30
C PHE A 782 -6.17 -4.50 -33.67
N ALA A 783 -4.86 -4.50 -33.88
CA ALA A 783 -4.23 -4.48 -35.19
C ALA A 783 -2.91 -5.25 -35.17
N ALA A 784 -2.68 -6.12 -36.15
CA ALA A 784 -1.40 -6.80 -36.29
C ALA A 784 -0.38 -5.86 -36.94
N THR A 785 0.40 -5.17 -36.13
CA THR A 785 1.37 -4.15 -36.57
C THR A 785 2.81 -4.64 -36.45
N ARG A 786 3.78 -3.80 -36.82
CA ARG A 786 5.23 -4.03 -36.57
C ARG A 786 5.80 -5.33 -37.16
N GLY A 787 5.20 -5.83 -38.24
CA GLY A 787 5.64 -7.07 -38.89
C GLY A 787 5.42 -8.34 -38.06
N LEU A 788 4.52 -8.32 -37.07
CA LEU A 788 4.21 -9.49 -36.23
C LEU A 788 3.69 -10.66 -37.07
N ASP A 789 4.30 -11.83 -36.90
CA ASP A 789 3.72 -13.11 -37.32
C ASP A 789 2.59 -13.48 -36.33
N THR A 790 1.34 -13.28 -36.73
CA THR A 790 0.17 -13.49 -35.87
C THR A 790 -0.19 -14.95 -35.64
N ARG A 791 0.35 -15.88 -36.44
CA ARG A 791 0.23 -17.32 -36.14
C ARG A 791 1.17 -17.72 -35.02
N ARG A 792 2.32 -17.05 -34.92
CA ARG A 792 3.25 -17.23 -33.79
C ARG A 792 2.84 -16.43 -32.55
N ASN A 793 2.28 -15.24 -32.76
CA ASN A 793 1.73 -14.36 -31.73
C ASN A 793 0.22 -14.53 -31.57
N CYS A 794 -0.28 -15.77 -31.70
CA CYS A 794 -1.68 -16.06 -31.42
C CYS A 794 -1.90 -16.22 -29.91
N PHE A 795 -3.10 -15.88 -29.41
CA PHE A 795 -3.35 -15.89 -27.98
C PHE A 795 -4.81 -16.16 -27.62
N ASP A 796 -5.01 -16.69 -26.42
CA ASP A 796 -6.34 -16.86 -25.83
C ASP A 796 -6.80 -15.56 -25.18
N ILE A 797 -8.12 -15.33 -25.19
CA ILE A 797 -8.77 -14.27 -24.41
C ILE A 797 -9.71 -14.92 -23.41
N ARG A 798 -9.54 -14.59 -22.13
CA ARG A 798 -10.44 -14.98 -21.04
C ARG A 798 -11.11 -13.75 -20.45
N ILE A 799 -12.41 -13.82 -20.18
CA ILE A 799 -13.16 -12.80 -19.45
C ILE A 799 -13.74 -13.43 -18.20
N ASN A 800 -13.38 -12.90 -17.02
CA ASN A 800 -13.72 -13.48 -15.72
C ASN A 800 -13.39 -14.98 -15.63
N GLY A 801 -12.17 -15.35 -16.03
CA GLY A 801 -11.70 -16.74 -16.08
C GLY A 801 -12.27 -17.59 -17.23
N ARG A 802 -13.39 -17.20 -17.86
CA ARG A 802 -13.99 -17.94 -18.98
C ARG A 802 -13.27 -17.64 -20.29
N ARG A 803 -12.75 -18.67 -20.97
CA ARG A 803 -12.20 -18.53 -22.34
C ARG A 803 -13.31 -18.14 -23.32
N VAL A 804 -13.17 -16.98 -23.95
CA VAL A 804 -14.10 -16.43 -24.95
C VAL A 804 -13.53 -16.45 -26.37
N VAL A 805 -12.20 -16.46 -26.49
CA VAL A 805 -11.49 -16.68 -27.76
C VAL A 805 -10.32 -17.62 -27.51
N GLU A 806 -10.11 -18.54 -28.43
CA GLU A 806 -9.01 -19.48 -28.43
C GLU A 806 -8.09 -19.19 -29.61
N ARG A 807 -6.79 -19.03 -29.33
CA ARG A 807 -5.72 -18.84 -30.33
C ARG A 807 -6.02 -17.77 -31.39
N LEU A 808 -6.41 -16.56 -30.98
CA LEU A 808 -6.74 -15.46 -31.89
C LEU A 808 -5.59 -15.16 -32.87
N ASP A 809 -5.86 -15.26 -34.17
CA ASP A 809 -5.01 -14.72 -35.24
C ASP A 809 -5.55 -13.34 -35.64
N VAL A 810 -4.91 -12.27 -35.14
CA VAL A 810 -5.39 -10.89 -35.33
C VAL A 810 -5.39 -10.49 -36.81
N ALA A 811 -4.34 -10.82 -37.57
CA ALA A 811 -4.26 -10.42 -38.98
C ALA A 811 -5.32 -11.15 -39.80
N ALA A 812 -5.51 -12.46 -39.57
CA ALA A 812 -6.55 -13.22 -40.25
C ALA A 812 -7.96 -12.71 -39.89
N THR A 813 -8.19 -12.34 -38.62
CA THR A 813 -9.46 -11.77 -38.16
C THR A 813 -9.73 -10.40 -38.77
N ALA A 814 -8.71 -9.56 -38.94
CA ALA A 814 -8.82 -8.24 -39.53
C ALA A 814 -8.94 -8.24 -41.07
N GLY A 815 -8.54 -9.33 -41.73
CA GLY A 815 -8.42 -9.43 -43.19
C GLY A 815 -7.07 -8.95 -43.74
N GLY A 816 -6.03 -8.92 -42.89
CA GLY A 816 -4.64 -8.57 -43.26
C GLY A 816 -3.88 -7.89 -42.11
N PRO A 817 -2.55 -7.78 -42.21
CA PRO A 817 -1.74 -6.97 -41.28
C PRO A 817 -2.08 -5.48 -41.42
N ASN A 818 -1.73 -4.67 -40.41
CA ASN A 818 -1.94 -3.21 -40.38
C ASN A 818 -3.40 -2.77 -40.66
N ARG A 819 -4.36 -3.60 -40.27
CA ARG A 819 -5.80 -3.34 -40.39
C ARG A 819 -6.47 -3.47 -39.02
N ALA A 820 -7.32 -2.50 -38.69
CA ALA A 820 -8.05 -2.44 -37.45
C ALA A 820 -9.16 -3.52 -37.40
N VAL A 821 -9.33 -4.14 -36.23
CA VAL A 821 -10.43 -5.05 -35.96
C VAL A 821 -10.90 -4.96 -34.50
N ASP A 822 -12.21 -5.01 -34.30
CA ASP A 822 -12.85 -4.97 -32.99
C ASP A 822 -13.52 -6.31 -32.67
N LEU A 823 -13.23 -6.86 -31.50
CA LEU A 823 -14.01 -7.96 -30.93
C LEU A 823 -14.95 -7.40 -29.86
N VAL A 824 -16.22 -7.78 -29.88
CA VAL A 824 -17.24 -7.30 -28.93
C VAL A 824 -17.87 -8.49 -28.21
N PHE A 825 -17.85 -8.44 -26.88
CA PHE A 825 -18.46 -9.42 -26.00
C PHE A 825 -19.55 -8.76 -25.18
N ASN A 826 -20.77 -9.26 -25.25
CA ASN A 826 -21.95 -8.70 -24.58
C ASN A 826 -22.36 -9.51 -23.34
N ASP A 827 -23.30 -8.97 -22.56
CA ASP A 827 -23.93 -9.62 -21.40
C ASP A 827 -22.97 -10.02 -20.28
N LEU A 828 -21.83 -9.34 -20.19
CA LEU A 828 -20.83 -9.52 -19.15
C LEU A 828 -21.39 -9.04 -17.81
N ALA A 829 -21.13 -9.80 -16.76
CA ALA A 829 -21.44 -9.43 -15.38
C ALA A 829 -20.13 -9.34 -14.58
N PRO A 830 -19.99 -8.35 -13.68
CA PRO A 830 -18.85 -8.28 -12.79
C PRO A 830 -18.75 -9.51 -11.87
N SER A 831 -17.52 -9.88 -11.53
CA SER A 831 -17.19 -10.82 -10.46
C SER A 831 -16.41 -10.05 -9.39
N ASN A 832 -16.89 -10.07 -8.14
CA ASN A 832 -16.25 -9.38 -7.01
C ASN A 832 -15.95 -7.90 -7.30
N GLY A 833 -16.87 -7.22 -8.01
CA GLY A 833 -16.77 -5.79 -8.35
C GLY A 833 -15.77 -5.44 -9.45
N ILE A 834 -15.28 -6.41 -10.23
CA ILE A 834 -14.48 -6.17 -11.43
C ILE A 834 -14.95 -6.98 -12.64
N ILE A 835 -14.52 -6.57 -13.83
CA ILE A 835 -14.44 -7.44 -15.01
C ILE A 835 -12.96 -7.60 -15.34
N GLU A 836 -12.46 -8.83 -15.22
CA GLU A 836 -11.09 -9.19 -15.58
C GLU A 836 -11.05 -9.65 -17.03
N ILE A 837 -10.08 -9.15 -17.79
CA ILE A 837 -9.82 -9.58 -19.17
C ILE A 837 -8.36 -9.99 -19.29
N ARG A 838 -8.12 -11.28 -19.47
CA ARG A 838 -6.78 -11.88 -19.51
C ARG A 838 -6.42 -12.34 -20.91
N PHE A 839 -5.18 -12.05 -21.28
CA PHE A 839 -4.57 -12.36 -22.56
C PHE A 839 -3.40 -13.30 -22.33
N THR A 840 -3.45 -14.50 -22.91
CA THR A 840 -2.41 -15.53 -22.69
C THR A 840 -1.91 -16.04 -24.04
N ALA A 841 -0.63 -15.83 -24.32
CA ALA A 841 0.01 -16.30 -25.53
C ALA A 841 -0.16 -17.82 -25.69
N ALA A 842 -0.63 -18.23 -26.86
CA ALA A 842 -0.85 -19.62 -27.18
C ALA A 842 0.43 -20.28 -27.70
N ARG A 843 0.53 -21.59 -27.48
CA ARG A 843 1.65 -22.41 -27.97
C ARG A 843 1.63 -22.51 -29.50
N THR A 844 2.78 -22.50 -30.13
CA THR A 844 2.96 -22.63 -31.58
C THR A 844 4.26 -23.37 -31.89
N MET A 845 4.51 -23.72 -33.15
CA MET A 845 5.73 -24.41 -33.56
C MET A 845 6.68 -23.48 -34.32
N ALA A 846 7.97 -23.57 -34.02
CA ALA A 846 9.06 -23.03 -34.82
C ALA A 846 10.03 -24.16 -35.15
N GLY A 847 9.83 -24.82 -36.30
CA GLY A 847 10.45 -26.12 -36.56
C GLY A 847 9.89 -27.17 -35.60
N ASP A 848 10.76 -28.00 -35.01
CA ASP A 848 10.39 -29.04 -34.04
C ASP A 848 10.31 -28.54 -32.58
N LYS A 849 10.44 -27.22 -32.39
CA LYS A 849 10.41 -26.59 -31.07
C LYS A 849 9.06 -25.95 -30.82
N LEU A 850 8.44 -26.33 -29.72
CA LEU A 850 7.30 -25.61 -29.17
C LEU A 850 7.78 -24.25 -28.66
N VAL A 851 7.16 -23.18 -29.16
CA VAL A 851 7.43 -21.80 -28.73
C VAL A 851 6.10 -21.11 -28.42
N ARG A 852 6.17 -19.90 -27.87
CA ARG A 852 5.01 -19.01 -27.77
C ARG A 852 5.48 -17.58 -28.04
N GLY A 853 4.71 -16.85 -28.84
CA GLY A 853 4.89 -15.42 -29.02
C GLY A 853 4.34 -14.64 -27.83
N GLU A 854 3.86 -13.43 -28.10
CA GLU A 854 3.22 -12.57 -27.11
C GLU A 854 1.77 -12.29 -27.48
N ALA A 855 0.92 -12.17 -26.47
CA ALA A 855 -0.39 -11.58 -26.63
C ALA A 855 -0.27 -10.05 -26.64
N PHE A 856 -1.22 -9.36 -27.26
CA PHE A 856 -1.24 -7.90 -27.30
C PHE A 856 -2.65 -7.33 -27.42
N VAL A 857 -2.83 -6.08 -27.00
CA VAL A 857 -4.05 -5.31 -27.20
C VAL A 857 -3.71 -3.82 -27.34
N GLN A 858 -4.45 -3.09 -28.17
CA GLN A 858 -4.20 -1.69 -28.44
C GLN A 858 -5.14 -0.74 -27.70
N ALA A 859 -6.43 -1.04 -27.68
CA ALA A 859 -7.40 -0.25 -26.94
C ALA A 859 -8.57 -1.12 -26.44
N LEU A 860 -9.26 -0.60 -25.42
CA LEU A 860 -10.39 -1.27 -24.79
C LEU A 860 -11.47 -0.28 -24.42
N GLU A 861 -12.71 -0.65 -24.68
CA GLU A 861 -13.91 0.01 -24.17
C GLU A 861 -14.76 -1.00 -23.40
N ILE A 862 -15.21 -0.61 -22.20
CA ILE A 862 -16.24 -1.33 -21.45
C ILE A 862 -17.39 -0.37 -21.18
N GLY A 863 -18.63 -0.81 -21.36
CA GLY A 863 -19.81 0.03 -21.15
C GLY A 863 -21.06 -0.77 -20.82
N PRO A 864 -22.10 -0.13 -20.30
CA PRO A 864 -23.35 -0.81 -19.97
C PRO A 864 -24.11 -1.24 -21.24
N GLY A 865 -24.91 -2.30 -21.13
CA GLY A 865 -25.77 -2.77 -22.22
C GLY A 865 -25.04 -3.55 -23.31
N HIS A 866 -25.50 -3.40 -24.56
CA HIS A 866 -24.99 -4.13 -25.72
C HIS A 866 -24.06 -3.24 -26.56
N GLY A 867 -22.85 -3.71 -26.82
CA GLY A 867 -21.79 -2.99 -27.53
C GLY A 867 -21.92 -3.00 -29.05
N GLY A 868 -22.94 -3.65 -29.60
CA GLY A 868 -23.12 -3.83 -31.05
C GLY A 868 -22.39 -5.08 -31.58
N PRO A 869 -22.33 -5.25 -32.92
CA PRO A 869 -21.61 -6.36 -33.52
C PRO A 869 -20.09 -6.16 -33.41
N GLY A 870 -19.37 -7.26 -33.20
CA GLY A 870 -17.92 -7.36 -33.34
C GLY A 870 -17.55 -8.29 -34.49
N ALA A 871 -16.29 -8.26 -34.91
CA ALA A 871 -15.77 -9.22 -35.88
C ALA A 871 -15.81 -10.65 -35.33
N ARG A 872 -15.96 -11.63 -36.22
CA ARG A 872 -15.89 -13.04 -35.85
C ARG A 872 -14.41 -13.45 -35.73
N PRO A 873 -13.92 -13.89 -34.55
CA PRO A 873 -12.54 -14.29 -34.37
C PRO A 873 -12.13 -15.41 -35.33
N VAL A 874 -10.94 -15.32 -35.90
CA VAL A 874 -10.28 -16.40 -36.63
C VAL A 874 -9.19 -16.99 -35.74
N SER A 875 -9.25 -18.30 -35.50
CA SER A 875 -8.25 -19.01 -34.70
C SER A 875 -7.08 -19.48 -35.57
N ALA A 876 -5.86 -19.25 -35.10
CA ALA A 876 -4.68 -19.90 -35.64
C ALA A 876 -4.78 -21.42 -35.43
N PRO A 877 -4.32 -22.24 -36.39
CA PRO A 877 -4.32 -23.69 -36.24
C PRO A 877 -3.54 -24.09 -34.98
N ALA A 878 -4.05 -25.11 -34.27
CA ALA A 878 -3.31 -25.71 -33.17
C ALA A 878 -1.97 -26.26 -33.68
N PRO A 879 -0.88 -26.16 -32.90
CA PRO A 879 0.36 -26.81 -33.27
C PRO A 879 0.09 -28.33 -33.35
N PRO A 880 0.57 -29.01 -34.40
CA PRO A 880 0.54 -30.47 -34.39
C PRO A 880 1.37 -30.97 -33.18
N PRO A 881 1.05 -32.13 -32.59
CA PRO A 881 1.80 -32.70 -31.48
C PRO A 881 3.12 -33.33 -31.96
N GLU A 882 3.91 -32.57 -32.71
CA GLU A 882 5.16 -32.98 -33.33
C GLU A 882 6.34 -32.32 -32.61
N GLY A 883 7.46 -33.03 -32.49
CA GLY A 883 8.63 -32.56 -31.76
C GLY A 883 8.46 -32.57 -30.24
N ASN A 884 9.24 -31.73 -29.56
CA ASN A 884 9.23 -31.62 -28.11
C ASN A 884 8.09 -30.72 -27.64
N LEU A 885 7.20 -31.26 -26.81
CA LEU A 885 5.98 -30.62 -26.31
C LEU A 885 6.21 -29.76 -25.05
N LEU A 886 7.45 -29.63 -24.59
CA LEU A 886 7.84 -28.76 -23.48
C LEU A 886 8.28 -27.38 -23.99
N LEU A 887 7.93 -26.32 -23.26
CA LEU A 887 8.49 -24.99 -23.47
C LEU A 887 9.80 -24.86 -22.67
N ASN A 888 10.78 -24.14 -23.21
CA ASN A 888 12.09 -23.94 -22.59
C ASN A 888 12.70 -25.24 -21.98
N PRO A 889 12.80 -26.33 -22.75
CA PRO A 889 13.20 -27.66 -22.24
C PRO A 889 14.64 -27.72 -21.71
N GLY A 890 15.53 -26.91 -22.27
CA GLY A 890 16.93 -26.77 -21.82
C GLY A 890 17.17 -25.58 -20.89
N PHE A 891 16.12 -24.92 -20.40
CA PHE A 891 16.23 -23.77 -19.49
C PHE A 891 17.06 -22.59 -20.04
N GLU A 892 17.25 -22.49 -21.35
CA GLU A 892 17.99 -21.43 -22.04
C GLU A 892 17.37 -20.04 -21.81
N GLU A 893 16.05 -19.98 -21.67
CA GLU A 893 15.32 -18.72 -21.43
C GLU A 893 15.21 -18.37 -19.93
N THR A 894 15.80 -19.19 -19.05
CA THR A 894 15.77 -18.97 -17.60
C THR A 894 16.84 -17.95 -17.22
N SER A 895 16.42 -16.73 -16.90
CA SER A 895 17.31 -15.60 -16.56
C SER A 895 17.26 -15.17 -15.10
N ALA A 896 16.42 -15.81 -14.28
CA ALA A 896 16.27 -15.57 -12.85
C ALA A 896 16.16 -16.89 -12.10
N GLY A 897 16.24 -16.85 -10.77
CA GLY A 897 16.01 -18.00 -9.90
C GLY A 897 15.03 -17.73 -8.78
N LEU A 898 14.61 -18.80 -8.13
CA LEU A 898 13.60 -18.80 -7.07
C LEU A 898 14.15 -19.39 -5.79
N VAL A 899 13.93 -18.68 -4.67
CA VAL A 899 14.11 -19.19 -3.32
C VAL A 899 12.74 -19.38 -2.66
N GLY A 900 12.57 -20.47 -1.93
CA GLY A 900 11.33 -20.71 -1.19
C GLY A 900 11.48 -21.75 -0.09
N GLY A 901 10.58 -21.69 0.89
CA GLY A 901 10.40 -22.72 1.92
C GLY A 901 9.16 -23.58 1.64
N ALA A 902 8.85 -24.52 2.53
CA ALA A 902 7.72 -25.45 2.40
C ALA A 902 6.41 -24.75 2.01
N GLY A 903 5.77 -25.24 0.95
CA GLY A 903 4.51 -24.71 0.40
C GLY A 903 4.67 -23.58 -0.61
N THR A 904 5.88 -23.10 -0.88
CA THR A 904 6.12 -22.03 -1.87
C THR A 904 5.92 -22.59 -3.28
N VAL A 905 5.02 -21.98 -4.07
CA VAL A 905 4.79 -22.29 -5.49
C VAL A 905 4.96 -21.02 -6.31
N ALA A 906 5.81 -21.04 -7.34
CA ALA A 906 6.04 -19.88 -8.20
C ALA A 906 6.46 -20.27 -9.62
N PRO A 907 6.15 -19.44 -10.63
CA PRO A 907 6.61 -19.64 -12.00
C PRO A 907 8.12 -19.29 -12.14
N LEU A 908 8.84 -20.07 -12.94
CA LEU A 908 10.23 -19.85 -13.35
C LEU A 908 10.34 -20.03 -14.87
N ALA A 909 10.40 -18.93 -15.61
CA ALA A 909 10.22 -18.92 -17.07
C ALA A 909 8.93 -19.67 -17.48
N ASP A 910 9.04 -20.78 -18.20
CA ASP A 910 7.90 -21.61 -18.63
C ASP A 910 7.59 -22.78 -17.67
N TRP A 911 8.29 -22.88 -16.54
CA TRP A 911 8.15 -23.95 -15.56
C TRP A 911 7.46 -23.46 -14.27
N THR A 912 6.85 -24.37 -13.51
CA THR A 912 6.36 -24.10 -12.14
C THR A 912 7.27 -24.79 -11.13
N VAL A 913 7.73 -24.07 -10.12
CA VAL A 913 8.55 -24.60 -9.03
C VAL A 913 7.72 -24.67 -7.75
N GLU A 914 7.76 -25.82 -7.07
CA GLU A 914 7.12 -26.09 -5.79
C GLU A 914 8.19 -26.56 -4.79
N PHE A 915 8.37 -25.79 -3.72
CA PHE A 915 9.26 -26.14 -2.62
C PHE A 915 8.45 -26.83 -1.51
N LEU A 916 8.70 -28.11 -1.32
CA LEU A 916 7.97 -29.00 -0.41
C LEU A 916 8.76 -29.30 0.87
N GLY A 917 10.08 -29.15 0.79
CA GLY A 917 10.99 -29.43 1.89
C GLY A 917 10.83 -28.41 3.02
N PRO A 918 11.06 -28.81 4.28
CA PRO A 918 10.97 -27.92 5.44
C PRO A 918 12.05 -26.83 5.45
N ALA A 919 13.13 -26.97 4.68
CA ALA A 919 14.20 -25.99 4.61
C ALA A 919 14.11 -25.10 3.36
N GLN A 920 14.73 -23.93 3.47
CA GLN A 920 14.91 -23.02 2.36
C GLN A 920 15.65 -23.72 1.22
N SER A 921 15.07 -23.64 0.03
CA SER A 921 15.54 -24.31 -1.17
C SER A 921 15.56 -23.34 -2.34
N TYR A 922 16.35 -23.68 -3.34
CA TYR A 922 16.76 -22.78 -4.41
C TYR A 922 16.60 -23.49 -5.76
N ALA A 923 16.10 -22.78 -6.77
CA ALA A 923 16.06 -23.21 -8.16
C ALA A 923 16.59 -22.07 -9.06
N TRP A 924 17.77 -22.24 -9.66
CA TRP A 924 18.48 -21.17 -10.39
C TRP A 924 19.10 -21.67 -11.68
N GLN A 925 19.33 -20.74 -12.60
CA GLN A 925 20.14 -20.98 -13.79
C GLN A 925 21.53 -21.48 -13.38
N GLU A 926 21.94 -22.61 -13.93
CA GLU A 926 23.23 -23.26 -13.66
C GLU A 926 24.41 -22.30 -13.90
N ALA A 927 24.30 -21.43 -14.91
CA ALA A 927 25.31 -20.43 -15.24
C ALA A 927 25.61 -19.44 -14.10
N ASP A 928 24.63 -19.12 -13.25
CA ASP A 928 24.81 -18.12 -12.18
C ASP A 928 25.80 -18.58 -11.11
N TYR A 929 26.02 -19.88 -10.99
CA TYR A 929 26.98 -20.46 -10.05
C TYR A 929 28.45 -20.29 -10.47
N ALA A 930 28.72 -19.71 -11.64
CA ALA A 930 30.07 -19.25 -11.99
C ALA A 930 30.63 -18.26 -10.95
N ARG A 931 29.76 -17.51 -10.27
CA ARG A 931 30.12 -16.55 -9.21
C ARG A 931 30.35 -17.21 -7.84
N HIS A 932 30.05 -18.49 -7.71
CA HIS A 932 30.18 -19.27 -6.46
C HIS A 932 30.94 -20.58 -6.68
N PRO A 933 32.26 -20.54 -7.00
CA PRO A 933 33.03 -21.74 -7.31
C PRO A 933 32.97 -22.82 -6.22
N ASP A 934 32.92 -22.40 -4.95
CA ASP A 934 32.87 -23.30 -3.79
C ASP A 934 31.57 -24.11 -3.68
N TRP A 935 30.51 -23.73 -4.40
CA TRP A 935 29.22 -24.42 -4.46
C TRP A 935 29.12 -25.32 -5.70
N GLY A 936 30.24 -25.53 -6.40
CA GLY A 936 30.36 -26.33 -7.61
C GLY A 936 30.19 -25.50 -8.87
N LEU A 937 31.21 -25.55 -9.73
CA LEU A 937 31.23 -24.85 -11.00
C LEU A 937 30.08 -25.30 -11.93
N PRO A 938 29.54 -24.39 -12.76
CA PRO A 938 28.50 -24.71 -13.74
C PRO A 938 28.92 -25.86 -14.67
N GLN A 939 28.02 -26.81 -14.91
CA GLN A 939 28.17 -27.84 -15.93
C GLN A 939 26.85 -28.00 -16.69
N PHE A 940 26.90 -27.86 -18.01
CA PHE A 940 25.76 -28.00 -18.91
C PHE A 940 25.85 -29.33 -19.65
N HIS A 941 24.71 -29.96 -19.92
CA HIS A 941 24.67 -31.10 -20.83
C HIS A 941 24.78 -30.59 -22.27
N ALA A 942 23.95 -29.60 -22.61
CA ALA A 942 23.94 -28.97 -23.92
C ALA A 942 23.67 -27.47 -23.79
N GLY A 943 23.91 -26.73 -24.88
CA GLY A 943 23.61 -25.30 -24.92
C GLY A 943 24.33 -24.49 -23.83
N LYS A 944 23.62 -23.54 -23.22
CA LYS A 944 24.13 -22.65 -22.17
C LYS A 944 23.18 -22.55 -20.97
N GLY A 945 22.06 -23.25 -21.00
CA GLY A 945 21.06 -23.26 -19.94
C GLY A 945 21.00 -24.62 -19.25
N ALA A 946 20.77 -24.61 -17.94
CA ALA A 946 20.36 -25.78 -17.16
C ALA A 946 19.76 -25.29 -15.83
N LEU A 947 18.92 -26.08 -15.19
CA LEU A 947 18.28 -25.68 -13.93
C LEU A 947 18.87 -26.43 -12.75
N ARG A 948 19.58 -25.70 -11.88
CA ARG A 948 20.13 -26.24 -10.63
C ARG A 948 19.12 -26.11 -9.50
N THR A 949 18.99 -27.17 -8.72
CA THR A 949 18.28 -27.19 -7.44
C THR A 949 19.22 -27.56 -6.30
N HIS A 950 19.09 -26.85 -5.18
CA HIS A 950 19.79 -27.17 -3.93
C HIS A 950 19.01 -26.62 -2.73
N THR A 951 19.53 -26.83 -1.52
CA THR A 951 18.81 -26.55 -0.27
C THR A 951 19.78 -26.26 0.87
N ASP A 952 19.30 -25.62 1.93
CA ASP A 952 20.07 -25.46 3.16
C ASP A 952 20.27 -26.81 3.87
N THR A 953 19.24 -27.66 3.96
CA THR A 953 19.30 -29.07 4.44
C THR A 953 17.97 -29.78 4.14
N ALA A 954 17.94 -31.08 3.84
CA ALA A 954 16.68 -31.84 3.73
C ALA A 954 15.60 -31.20 2.82
N GLY A 955 16.00 -30.77 1.62
CA GLY A 955 15.13 -30.14 0.63
C GLY A 955 14.29 -31.16 -0.14
N HIS A 956 13.10 -30.72 -0.57
CA HIS A 956 12.26 -31.40 -1.55
C HIS A 956 11.71 -30.35 -2.51
N THR A 957 12.08 -30.43 -3.79
CA THR A 957 11.69 -29.48 -4.83
C THR A 957 11.06 -30.25 -5.98
N ARG A 958 9.88 -29.80 -6.45
CA ARG A 958 9.27 -30.23 -7.71
C ARG A 958 9.32 -29.08 -8.70
N ILE A 959 9.76 -29.34 -9.92
CA ILE A 959 9.68 -28.40 -11.03
C ILE A 959 8.87 -29.06 -12.13
N TYR A 960 7.83 -28.42 -12.66
CA TYR A 960 6.95 -29.08 -13.62
C TYR A 960 6.36 -28.18 -14.70
N GLN A 961 5.93 -28.82 -15.78
CA GLN A 961 5.09 -28.25 -16.84
C GLN A 961 3.88 -29.14 -17.08
N ASP A 962 2.71 -28.52 -17.19
CA ASP A 962 1.48 -29.19 -17.64
C ASP A 962 1.34 -29.04 -19.16
N VAL A 963 1.22 -30.17 -19.84
CA VAL A 963 1.24 -30.27 -21.31
C VAL A 963 -0.03 -30.96 -21.79
N GLU A 964 -0.77 -30.32 -22.69
CA GLU A 964 -1.91 -30.97 -23.34
C GLU A 964 -1.44 -32.14 -24.20
N VAL A 965 -2.12 -33.28 -24.04
CA VAL A 965 -1.80 -34.53 -24.74
C VAL A 965 -3.08 -35.18 -25.25
N GLN A 966 -2.94 -36.06 -26.23
CA GLN A 966 -4.06 -36.82 -26.77
C GLN A 966 -4.33 -38.04 -25.88
N PRO A 967 -5.60 -38.34 -25.54
CA PRO A 967 -5.96 -39.58 -24.86
C PRO A 967 -5.59 -40.82 -25.70
N GLY A 968 -5.19 -41.92 -25.06
CA GLY A 968 -4.91 -43.20 -25.72
C GLY A 968 -3.66 -43.20 -26.61
N ARG A 969 -2.74 -42.24 -26.46
CA ARG A 969 -1.51 -42.13 -27.25
C ARG A 969 -0.26 -42.45 -26.43
N ALA A 970 0.76 -43.01 -27.09
CA ALA A 970 2.04 -43.31 -26.47
C ALA A 970 3.00 -42.11 -26.55
N TYR A 971 3.63 -41.79 -25.43
CA TYR A 971 4.58 -40.70 -25.27
C TYR A 971 5.89 -41.20 -24.68
N VAL A 972 6.97 -40.51 -25.01
CA VAL A 972 8.30 -40.64 -24.39
C VAL A 972 8.61 -39.34 -23.67
N ALA A 973 8.94 -39.46 -22.39
CA ALA A 973 9.42 -38.36 -21.56
C ALA A 973 10.87 -38.62 -21.17
N SER A 974 11.77 -37.66 -21.34
CA SER A 974 13.17 -37.80 -20.92
C SER A 974 13.76 -36.51 -20.37
N VAL A 975 14.84 -36.61 -19.59
CA VAL A 975 15.60 -35.48 -19.06
C VAL A 975 17.04 -35.91 -18.76
N TRP A 976 18.01 -35.02 -18.93
CA TRP A 976 19.36 -35.22 -18.44
C TRP A 976 19.51 -34.67 -17.03
N VAL A 977 19.97 -35.51 -16.11
CA VAL A 977 20.12 -35.15 -14.70
C VAL A 977 21.54 -35.39 -14.24
N ARG A 978 22.12 -34.40 -13.56
CA ARG A 978 23.42 -34.50 -12.89
C ARG A 978 23.21 -34.26 -11.40
N ALA A 979 23.80 -35.09 -10.56
CA ALA A 979 23.79 -34.89 -9.12
C ALA A 979 25.22 -34.83 -8.60
N ALA A 980 25.51 -33.86 -7.74
CA ALA A 980 26.86 -33.55 -7.30
C ALA A 980 27.09 -33.91 -5.83
N ASP A 981 28.25 -34.55 -5.59
CA ASP A 981 28.89 -34.66 -4.30
C ASP A 981 30.23 -33.91 -4.36
N LEU A 982 30.29 -32.73 -3.73
CA LEU A 982 31.43 -31.83 -3.88
C LEU A 982 32.60 -32.21 -2.96
N ARG A 983 32.33 -32.85 -1.81
CA ARG A 983 33.35 -33.09 -0.75
C ARG A 983 33.15 -34.41 0.01
N GLY A 984 32.48 -35.39 -0.60
CA GLY A 984 32.17 -36.68 0.03
C GLY A 984 31.00 -36.63 1.02
N LYS A 985 30.20 -35.55 0.98
CA LYS A 985 29.08 -35.25 1.90
C LYS A 985 27.84 -34.73 1.18
N GLY A 986 27.85 -34.73 -0.15
CA GLY A 986 26.80 -34.20 -0.99
C GLY A 986 25.70 -35.22 -1.33
N PHE A 987 25.15 -35.11 -2.54
CA PHE A 987 24.03 -35.95 -2.97
C PHE A 987 24.42 -37.43 -3.02
N GLY A 988 23.55 -38.30 -2.50
CA GLY A 988 23.72 -39.75 -2.51
C GLY A 988 24.37 -40.31 -1.24
N GLN A 989 24.81 -39.44 -0.33
CA GLN A 989 25.28 -39.85 1.01
C GLN A 989 24.12 -40.15 1.97
N SER A 990 22.93 -39.64 1.69
CA SER A 990 21.70 -39.99 2.40
C SER A 990 20.90 -41.02 1.61
N PRO A 991 20.37 -42.09 2.24
CA PRO A 991 19.52 -43.07 1.55
C PRO A 991 18.18 -42.47 1.08
N LYS A 992 17.85 -41.25 1.54
CA LYS A 992 16.65 -40.52 1.15
C LYS A 992 16.88 -39.56 -0.03
N ASP A 993 18.12 -39.41 -0.50
CA ASP A 993 18.41 -38.59 -1.68
C ASP A 993 17.81 -39.24 -2.93
N SER A 994 17.20 -38.41 -3.77
CA SER A 994 16.66 -38.83 -5.05
C SER A 994 16.49 -37.66 -5.99
N ALA A 995 16.83 -37.83 -7.26
CA ALA A 995 16.64 -36.83 -8.30
C ALA A 995 16.09 -37.53 -9.53
N GLY A 996 15.02 -37.02 -10.13
CA GLY A 996 14.48 -37.74 -11.27
C GLY A 996 13.17 -37.25 -11.86
N LEU A 997 12.73 -37.98 -12.87
CA LEU A 997 11.56 -37.70 -13.68
C LEU A 997 10.34 -38.45 -13.17
N VAL A 998 9.23 -37.73 -12.99
CA VAL A 998 7.90 -38.27 -12.67
C VAL A 998 6.89 -37.74 -13.68
N ILE A 999 5.93 -38.59 -14.07
CA ILE A 999 4.84 -38.24 -14.98
C ILE A 999 3.52 -38.45 -14.27
N TRP A 1000 2.68 -37.42 -14.22
CA TRP A 1000 1.28 -37.55 -13.82
C TRP A 1000 0.37 -37.28 -15.02
N GLU A 1001 -0.67 -38.08 -15.17
CA GLU A 1001 -1.74 -37.86 -16.12
C GLU A 1001 -2.86 -37.11 -15.42
N LEU A 1002 -3.37 -36.06 -16.06
CA LEU A 1002 -4.44 -35.20 -15.56
C LEU A 1002 -5.65 -35.24 -16.51
N ASP A 1003 -6.86 -35.12 -15.96
CA ASP A 1003 -8.07 -34.91 -16.76
C ASP A 1003 -8.24 -33.44 -17.21
N SER A 1004 -9.32 -33.15 -17.92
CA SER A 1004 -9.63 -31.80 -18.40
C SER A 1004 -9.93 -30.79 -17.28
N ALA A 1005 -10.15 -31.25 -16.05
CA ALA A 1005 -10.32 -30.42 -14.86
C ALA A 1005 -8.99 -30.28 -14.06
N GLY A 1006 -7.89 -30.84 -14.56
CA GLY A 1006 -6.59 -30.80 -13.90
C GLY A 1006 -6.44 -31.78 -12.73
N GLN A 1007 -7.36 -32.73 -12.56
CA GLN A 1007 -7.26 -33.74 -11.50
C GLN A 1007 -6.36 -34.89 -11.93
N VAL A 1008 -5.54 -35.39 -11.01
CA VAL A 1008 -4.66 -36.52 -11.27
C VAL A 1008 -5.47 -37.79 -11.49
N VAL A 1009 -5.39 -38.36 -12.69
CA VAL A 1009 -6.03 -39.63 -13.04
C VAL A 1009 -5.08 -40.82 -12.97
N ARG A 1010 -3.77 -40.60 -13.10
CA ARG A 1010 -2.73 -41.62 -12.93
C ARG A 1010 -1.38 -41.01 -12.60
N GLN A 1011 -0.61 -41.67 -11.75
CA GLN A 1011 0.80 -41.34 -11.49
C GLN A 1011 1.67 -42.50 -11.95
N HIS A 1012 2.77 -42.19 -12.64
CA HIS A 1012 3.78 -43.16 -13.04
C HIS A 1012 4.93 -43.17 -12.04
N ASP A 1013 5.62 -44.31 -11.91
CA ASP A 1013 6.78 -44.40 -11.01
C ASP A 1013 7.88 -43.39 -11.38
N LYS A 1014 8.72 -43.05 -10.41
CA LYS A 1014 9.85 -42.15 -10.62
C LYS A 1014 10.98 -42.88 -11.34
N ALA A 1015 11.48 -42.33 -12.44
CA ALA A 1015 12.81 -42.69 -12.96
C ALA A 1015 13.83 -41.81 -12.22
N GLU A 1016 14.74 -42.39 -11.43
CA GLU A 1016 15.59 -41.63 -10.49
C GLU A 1016 17.05 -42.04 -10.43
N LEU A 1017 17.88 -41.06 -10.07
CA LEU A 1017 19.23 -41.22 -9.56
C LEU A 1017 19.20 -41.22 -8.02
N LYS A 1018 19.98 -42.13 -7.43
CA LYS A 1018 20.21 -42.21 -5.97
C LYS A 1018 21.65 -41.87 -5.57
N THR A 1019 22.55 -41.74 -6.53
CA THR A 1019 23.98 -41.47 -6.33
C THR A 1019 24.42 -40.27 -7.15
N ALA A 1020 25.43 -39.53 -6.67
CA ALA A 1020 26.08 -38.48 -7.47
C ALA A 1020 26.82 -39.07 -8.68
N GLY A 1021 26.98 -38.27 -9.73
CA GLY A 1021 27.62 -38.69 -10.99
C GLY A 1021 27.47 -37.68 -12.12
N PRO A 1022 28.02 -37.99 -13.31
CA PRO A 1022 27.86 -37.15 -14.50
C PRO A 1022 26.39 -37.11 -14.97
N TYR A 1023 26.09 -36.26 -15.94
CA TYR A 1023 24.77 -36.22 -16.56
C TYR A 1023 24.35 -37.61 -17.04
N THR A 1024 23.17 -38.03 -16.60
CA THR A 1024 22.56 -39.31 -16.93
C THR A 1024 21.17 -39.06 -17.47
N ARG A 1025 20.84 -39.66 -18.63
CA ARG A 1025 19.53 -39.54 -19.25
C ARG A 1025 18.54 -40.45 -18.54
N LEU A 1026 17.49 -39.87 -17.97
CA LEU A 1026 16.35 -40.58 -17.42
C LEU A 1026 15.23 -40.53 -18.44
N GLU A 1027 14.61 -41.67 -18.74
CA GLU A 1027 13.54 -41.77 -19.74
C GLU A 1027 12.39 -42.64 -19.23
N ARG A 1028 11.18 -42.30 -19.66
CA ARG A 1028 9.98 -43.11 -19.45
C ARG A 1028 9.09 -43.07 -20.68
N THR A 1029 8.68 -44.24 -21.13
CA THR A 1029 7.58 -44.38 -22.11
C THR A 1029 6.29 -44.69 -21.38
N PHE A 1030 5.19 -44.03 -21.76
CA PHE A 1030 3.87 -44.27 -21.19
C PHE A 1030 2.77 -44.11 -22.25
N THR A 1031 1.57 -44.62 -21.97
CA THR A 1031 0.39 -44.44 -22.82
C THR A 1031 -0.71 -43.78 -22.01
N THR A 1032 -1.23 -42.67 -22.52
CA THR A 1032 -2.25 -41.87 -21.85
C THR A 1032 -3.57 -42.63 -21.75
N THR A 1033 -4.27 -42.50 -20.63
CA THR A 1033 -5.61 -43.08 -20.47
C THR A 1033 -6.65 -42.34 -21.32
N ALA A 1034 -7.84 -42.93 -21.48
CA ALA A 1034 -8.95 -42.29 -22.19
C ALA A 1034 -9.47 -41.01 -21.50
N ARG A 1035 -9.17 -40.82 -20.20
CA ARG A 1035 -9.56 -39.62 -19.44
C ARG A 1035 -8.47 -38.54 -19.41
N THR A 1036 -7.30 -38.85 -19.95
CA THR A 1036 -6.13 -37.96 -19.85
C THR A 1036 -6.24 -36.85 -20.89
N ALA A 1037 -6.33 -35.61 -20.43
CA ALA A 1037 -6.29 -34.41 -21.27
C ALA A 1037 -4.92 -33.72 -21.20
N GLN A 1038 -4.20 -33.88 -20.08
CA GLN A 1038 -2.89 -33.27 -19.88
C GLN A 1038 -1.94 -34.24 -19.19
N VAL A 1039 -0.64 -34.00 -19.37
CA VAL A 1039 0.44 -34.63 -18.63
C VAL A 1039 1.21 -33.57 -17.87
N ARG A 1040 1.41 -33.80 -16.58
CA ARG A 1040 2.36 -33.07 -15.77
C ARG A 1040 3.72 -33.75 -15.83
N PHE A 1041 4.68 -33.08 -16.47
CA PHE A 1041 6.08 -33.50 -16.55
C PHE A 1041 6.84 -32.92 -15.36
N ILE A 1042 7.36 -33.77 -14.45
CA ILE A 1042 7.89 -33.34 -13.15
C ILE A 1042 9.36 -33.74 -13.00
N LEU A 1043 10.18 -32.77 -12.62
CA LEU A 1043 11.53 -32.94 -12.09
C LEU A 1043 11.45 -32.90 -10.57
N ASP A 1044 11.68 -34.04 -9.91
CA ASP A 1044 11.52 -34.20 -8.47
C ASP A 1044 12.89 -34.43 -7.81
N THR A 1045 13.32 -33.47 -7.00
CA THR A 1045 14.58 -33.53 -6.22
C THR A 1045 14.29 -33.66 -4.74
N ARG A 1046 14.91 -34.64 -4.08
CA ARG A 1046 15.10 -34.72 -2.63
C ARG A 1046 16.60 -34.77 -2.37
N ILE A 1047 17.11 -33.81 -1.59
CA ILE A 1047 18.53 -33.71 -1.28
C ILE A 1047 18.70 -33.32 0.19
N HIS A 1048 19.50 -34.10 0.94
CA HIS A 1048 19.61 -33.94 2.39
C HIS A 1048 20.82 -33.12 2.83
N CYS A 1049 21.83 -33.01 1.98
CA CYS A 1049 23.01 -32.22 2.24
C CYS A 1049 22.75 -30.71 2.02
N PRO A 1050 23.53 -29.84 2.69
CA PRO A 1050 23.52 -28.41 2.40
C PRO A 1050 24.12 -28.12 1.02
N TYR A 1051 23.74 -26.99 0.45
CA TYR A 1051 24.17 -26.55 -0.89
C TYR A 1051 25.69 -26.40 -1.08
N THR A 1052 26.44 -26.26 0.01
CA THR A 1052 27.90 -26.23 -0.02
C THR A 1052 28.53 -27.60 -0.26
N GLU A 1053 27.76 -28.68 -0.12
CA GLU A 1053 28.22 -30.06 -0.20
C GLU A 1053 27.65 -30.79 -1.42
N GLY A 1054 26.47 -30.41 -1.93
CA GLY A 1054 25.87 -31.04 -3.11
C GLY A 1054 24.70 -30.27 -3.74
N HIS A 1055 24.36 -30.65 -4.96
CA HIS A 1055 23.26 -30.08 -5.76
C HIS A 1055 22.77 -31.06 -6.83
N VAL A 1056 21.64 -30.74 -7.47
CA VAL A 1056 21.10 -31.48 -8.61
C VAL A 1056 20.81 -30.51 -9.74
N THR A 1057 21.26 -30.82 -10.96
CA THR A 1057 21.04 -30.01 -12.16
C THR A 1057 20.28 -30.82 -13.20
N TYR A 1058 19.27 -30.19 -13.80
CA TYR A 1058 18.45 -30.75 -14.90
C TYR A 1058 18.70 -29.97 -16.19
N ASP A 1059 18.77 -30.68 -17.30
CA ASP A 1059 18.98 -30.12 -18.64
C ASP A 1059 18.27 -30.99 -19.71
N GLU A 1060 18.02 -30.41 -20.89
CA GLU A 1060 17.43 -31.05 -22.06
C GLU A 1060 16.23 -31.97 -21.75
N CYS A 1061 15.16 -31.38 -21.20
CA CYS A 1061 13.91 -32.08 -20.98
C CYS A 1061 13.20 -32.37 -22.32
N GLU A 1062 12.54 -33.51 -22.45
CA GLU A 1062 11.79 -33.87 -23.65
C GLU A 1062 10.48 -34.54 -23.30
N LEU A 1063 9.38 -34.13 -23.95
CA LEU A 1063 8.12 -34.87 -23.99
C LEU A 1063 7.64 -34.93 -25.43
N ARG A 1064 7.49 -36.12 -26.02
CA ARG A 1064 7.09 -36.28 -27.42
C ARG A 1064 6.26 -37.54 -27.65
N LEU A 1065 5.55 -37.60 -28.78
CA LEU A 1065 4.88 -38.82 -29.21
C LEU A 1065 5.90 -39.90 -29.54
N LYS A 1066 5.63 -41.15 -29.13
CA LYS A 1066 6.53 -42.29 -29.36
C LYS A 1066 6.71 -42.64 -30.85
N ASP A 1067 5.64 -42.46 -31.63
CA ASP A 1067 5.57 -42.95 -33.01
C ASP A 1067 6.21 -42.01 -34.05
N ARG A 1068 6.94 -40.98 -33.63
CA ARG A 1068 7.67 -40.07 -34.52
C ARG A 1068 9.06 -39.73 -33.95
N PRO A 1069 10.11 -39.77 -34.80
CA PRO A 1069 11.51 -39.60 -34.37
C PRO A 1069 11.85 -38.19 -33.89
#